data_AF-A0A944VJJ8-F1
#
_entry.id   AF-A0A944VJJ8-F1
#
_cell.length_a   1.000
_cell.length_b   1.000
_cell.length_c   1.000
_cell.angle_alpha   90.00
_cell.angle_beta   90.00
_cell.angle_gamma   90.00
#
_symmetry.space_group_name_H-M   'P 1'
#
loop_
_entity.id
_entity.type
_entity.pdbx_description
1 polymer ?
#
loop_
_entity_poly.entity_id
_entity_poly.type
_entity_poly.pdbx_seq_one_letter_code
_entity_poly.pdbx_strand_id
1 'polypeptide(L)'
;MNKLFQAMVCALVCTLSVTAALRYTADSNVDDITFVNTVGTTFFNQASQEFLIGSSSVVGGNEYSLAFTSRFYSKFTKMAPEKVELDGTSGAANPFYGAKIHLISSVRGSNPVVVGDTAKNVAYVFKSHTDPDNIKIVASPAIKDHAGTAADEIDALYPGPSTTKSLFFASMRDAATTAIPSVGVGVFNVAPQEGELAIAWADTTTKDDFTGNNATQIKSALDGSAQAVSGAVALHWDAGMSRLFVGLDISNTVSGGALSVMVGRFEGGILTFEQFAPATAFGSATTGDKVVGIYGSGQKVAALQLRTMYTSSQLRYLVVLGGAGNTDSASKKSIYALPLVSSGDADKLGTLAKAGVDPTDAFYPDTPFAFKSRHFETAAGADEAPDKTDAAVQVGGGDLPGTVSRIDVVTDAVYAFVDADGISELGGVFHSQAILNANGSIVSWTNWQRVQGRAKAIFTGNIDAATGDFWTVDSSKTSVFSTRWGISGQNGLLGGTSSSSKVGLVQLMSDTFPVKNAGVQGFFDLPKSNAGFSQTVGERISMFVATGYKKVMLVESGRDVAGVFTPRTGDFSTGELTSTDGSLGGFDDVATRPALIISGGDLDTVQAINSVTIVDDGNYGWLCVGGYAGIAVLQGSAGVGWATAGLKSGLVGLSDSMSFKLLGDLGKVRKLVGQGDKLYVLTNKNLYRITLSAAQVAAGASATVVTLATADDDQRFSDILITDKLALLATSDGMLRSGDGVDVATATSATINFTDVTMNESTGSVIRFHAVTDSGLETDLYKGGDLYVTNASVPGRSSRCYRFYVKIVSSAVSSTTVAPIKDYYVQNGTKTNYFLSFKDYRNFVVTDGGFLINTRSGYNGTAAVVSVLPLIKLSNRRFSATTYGITVTMPSNSFYGQHVWRPVRSSASGAWIVPGSFGIELNE
;
A
#
# COMPACT_ATOMS: atom_id res chain seq x y z
N MET A 1 19.53 41.18 17.19
CA MET A 1 19.12 42.05 16.07
C MET A 1 20.07 41.82 14.90
N ASN A 2 19.51 41.49 13.73
CA ASN A 2 20.16 41.38 12.41
C ASN A 2 21.38 40.44 12.26
N LYS A 3 21.06 39.16 12.02
CA LYS A 3 21.73 38.24 11.07
C LYS A 3 21.07 36.84 10.99
N LEU A 4 19.89 36.67 11.59
CA LEU A 4 19.08 35.44 11.55
C LEU A 4 17.81 35.55 10.67
N PHE A 5 17.65 36.66 9.94
CA PHE A 5 16.42 36.97 9.20
C PHE A 5 16.53 36.77 7.67
N GLN A 6 17.67 36.28 7.17
CA GLN A 6 17.89 36.05 5.73
C GLN A 6 17.92 34.57 5.31
N ALA A 7 17.85 33.61 6.25
CA ALA A 7 17.70 32.19 5.94
C ALA A 7 16.22 31.72 5.89
N MET A 8 15.27 32.64 6.02
CA MET A 8 13.84 32.32 6.24
C MET A 8 12.92 32.74 5.08
N VAL A 9 13.46 33.03 3.89
CA VAL A 9 12.67 33.44 2.70
C VAL A 9 12.79 32.46 1.51
N CYS A 10 13.59 31.40 1.61
CA CYS A 10 13.48 30.26 0.67
C CYS A 10 12.49 29.19 1.18
N ALA A 11 11.30 29.63 1.59
CA ALA A 11 10.12 28.77 1.50
C ALA A 11 9.84 28.58 0.01
N LEU A 12 10.52 27.61 -0.58
CA LEU A 12 10.19 27.11 -1.91
C LEU A 12 8.78 26.51 -1.77
N VAL A 13 7.77 27.35 -2.00
CA VAL A 13 6.45 26.90 -2.36
C VAL A 13 6.66 26.18 -3.69
N CYS A 14 6.95 24.88 -3.63
CA CYS A 14 6.83 24.01 -4.79
C CYS A 14 5.33 24.00 -5.14
N THR A 15 4.91 24.98 -5.95
CA THR A 15 3.77 24.78 -6.83
C THR A 15 4.16 23.63 -7.75
N LEU A 16 3.77 22.41 -7.38
CA LEU A 16 3.82 21.28 -8.28
C LEU A 16 2.92 21.64 -9.46
N SER A 17 3.54 21.94 -10.60
CA SER A 17 2.86 21.97 -11.88
C SER A 17 2.27 20.58 -12.12
N VAL A 18 0.95 20.54 -12.15
CA VAL A 18 0.10 19.38 -12.41
C VAL A 18 0.53 18.77 -13.74
N THR A 19 1.24 17.65 -13.70
CA THR A 19 1.66 16.88 -14.88
C THR A 19 1.16 15.45 -14.71
N ALA A 20 0.73 14.85 -15.82
CA ALA A 20 0.26 13.46 -15.88
C ALA A 20 1.38 12.48 -15.45
N ALA A 21 1.03 11.19 -15.30
CA ALA A 21 1.99 10.09 -15.17
C ALA A 21 3.18 10.31 -16.13
N LEU A 22 4.40 10.40 -15.58
CA LEU A 22 5.56 10.73 -16.40
C LEU A 22 6.15 9.44 -16.97
N ARG A 23 6.08 9.28 -18.29
CA ARG A 23 6.85 8.29 -19.03
C ARG A 23 8.25 8.84 -19.23
N TYR A 24 9.27 8.10 -18.81
CA TYR A 24 10.66 8.53 -18.95
C TYR A 24 11.25 8.01 -20.26
N THR A 25 11.82 8.91 -21.06
CA THR A 25 12.51 8.57 -22.31
C THR A 25 14.03 8.53 -22.12
N ALA A 26 14.71 7.80 -23.01
CA ALA A 26 16.16 7.72 -23.05
C ALA A 26 16.81 8.88 -23.84
N ASP A 27 16.07 9.60 -24.69
CA ASP A 27 16.57 10.76 -25.45
C ASP A 27 15.42 11.75 -25.80
N SER A 28 15.76 13.03 -26.06
CA SER A 28 14.85 14.16 -26.29
C SER A 28 14.54 14.47 -27.77
N ASN A 29 14.99 13.65 -28.72
CA ASN A 29 14.83 13.94 -30.16
C ASN A 29 13.72 13.14 -30.87
N VAL A 30 13.03 12.25 -30.16
CA VAL A 30 11.85 11.53 -30.66
C VAL A 30 10.96 11.26 -29.45
N ASP A 31 9.71 11.73 -29.48
CA ASP A 31 8.73 11.61 -28.38
C ASP A 31 8.34 10.15 -28.02
N ASP A 32 9.02 9.14 -28.59
CA ASP A 32 8.67 7.72 -28.50
C ASP A 32 9.84 6.76 -28.14
N ILE A 33 11.06 7.24 -27.88
CA ILE A 33 12.17 6.32 -27.53
C ILE A 33 12.10 5.92 -26.05
N THR A 34 11.59 4.71 -25.84
CA THR A 34 11.77 3.83 -24.67
C THR A 34 13.25 3.68 -24.30
N PHE A 35 13.56 3.12 -23.12
CA PHE A 35 14.92 2.64 -22.85
C PHE A 35 15.38 1.83 -24.08
N VAL A 36 16.53 2.17 -24.67
CA VAL A 36 16.93 1.68 -26.02
C VAL A 36 17.07 0.13 -26.04
N ASN A 37 17.14 -0.49 -24.86
CA ASN A 37 17.26 -1.93 -24.64
C ASN A 37 16.15 -2.46 -23.72
N THR A 38 16.22 -3.74 -23.37
CA THR A 38 15.44 -4.36 -22.30
C THR A 38 16.13 -4.19 -20.94
N VAL A 39 15.41 -3.66 -19.95
CA VAL A 39 15.85 -3.53 -18.55
C VAL A 39 15.98 -4.92 -17.90
N GLY A 40 17.11 -5.15 -17.24
CA GLY A 40 17.41 -6.41 -16.52
C GLY A 40 17.37 -6.27 -15.01
N THR A 41 18.07 -5.28 -14.47
CA THR A 41 18.19 -5.07 -13.02
C THR A 41 17.92 -3.61 -12.66
N THR A 42 17.38 -3.38 -11.47
CA THR A 42 17.00 -2.05 -10.99
C THR A 42 17.31 -1.87 -9.52
N PHE A 43 17.64 -0.64 -9.14
CA PHE A 43 17.88 -0.25 -7.76
C PHE A 43 17.33 1.15 -7.53
N PHE A 44 16.60 1.35 -6.43
CA PHE A 44 16.20 2.68 -6.01
C PHE A 44 17.02 3.10 -4.81
N ASN A 45 17.78 4.17 -4.99
CA ASN A 45 18.55 4.74 -3.92
C ASN A 45 17.69 5.74 -3.14
N GLN A 46 17.20 5.31 -1.97
CA GLN A 46 16.32 6.16 -1.14
C GLN A 46 16.97 7.46 -0.68
N ALA A 47 18.30 7.50 -0.49
CA ALA A 47 18.97 8.68 0.03
C ALA A 47 19.20 9.76 -1.04
N SER A 48 19.47 9.37 -2.29
CA SER A 48 19.56 10.31 -3.42
C SER A 48 18.25 10.47 -4.20
N GLN A 49 17.22 9.67 -3.91
CA GLN A 49 15.97 9.56 -4.67
C GLN A 49 16.19 9.24 -6.16
N GLU A 50 17.20 8.41 -6.44
CA GLU A 50 17.57 7.99 -7.80
C GLU A 50 17.06 6.59 -8.10
N PHE A 51 16.45 6.42 -9.28
CA PHE A 51 16.07 5.14 -9.85
C PHE A 51 17.10 4.73 -10.90
N LEU A 52 17.89 3.70 -10.57
CA LEU A 52 18.93 3.14 -11.43
C LEU A 52 18.42 1.91 -12.18
N ILE A 53 18.82 1.80 -13.44
CA ILE A 53 18.47 0.70 -14.33
C ILE A 53 19.71 0.18 -15.07
N GLY A 54 19.77 -1.13 -15.26
CA GLY A 54 20.82 -1.82 -16.01
C GLY A 54 20.24 -2.71 -17.11
N SER A 55 20.95 -2.83 -18.23
CA SER A 55 20.56 -3.62 -19.41
C SER A 55 20.58 -5.13 -19.13
N SER A 56 19.58 -5.85 -19.65
CA SER A 56 19.49 -7.32 -19.59
C SER A 56 20.27 -8.03 -20.69
N SER A 57 20.76 -7.29 -21.69
CA SER A 57 21.50 -7.82 -22.84
C SER A 57 22.67 -6.92 -23.23
N VAL A 58 23.64 -7.50 -23.93
CA VAL A 58 24.73 -6.75 -24.56
C VAL A 58 24.19 -6.03 -25.79
N VAL A 59 24.41 -4.72 -25.88
CA VAL A 59 24.02 -3.90 -27.03
C VAL A 59 25.17 -2.95 -27.35
N GLY A 60 25.94 -3.31 -28.38
CA GLY A 60 27.15 -2.58 -28.76
C GLY A 60 26.90 -1.10 -29.00
N GLY A 61 27.81 -0.25 -28.51
CA GLY A 61 27.73 1.19 -28.70
C GLY A 61 26.75 1.93 -27.79
N ASN A 62 26.01 1.22 -26.91
CA ASN A 62 24.97 1.85 -26.11
C ASN A 62 25.50 2.41 -24.77
N GLU A 63 25.43 3.74 -24.61
CA GLU A 63 25.82 4.45 -23.39
C GLU A 63 24.80 4.37 -22.24
N TYR A 64 23.59 3.89 -22.53
CA TYR A 64 22.50 3.69 -21.57
C TYR A 64 22.43 2.26 -21.03
N SER A 65 23.41 1.41 -21.32
CA SER A 65 23.51 0.07 -20.71
C SER A 65 23.44 0.11 -19.17
N LEU A 66 23.88 1.22 -18.58
CA LEU A 66 23.61 1.63 -17.21
C LEU A 66 23.16 3.10 -17.21
N ALA A 67 22.06 3.40 -16.52
CA ALA A 67 21.51 4.75 -16.45
C ALA A 67 20.76 4.99 -15.13
N PHE A 68 20.53 6.26 -14.81
CA PHE A 68 19.70 6.64 -13.67
C PHE A 68 18.75 7.79 -14.03
N THR A 69 17.68 7.93 -13.26
CA THR A 69 16.82 9.11 -13.28
C THR A 69 16.36 9.43 -11.86
N SER A 70 15.66 10.55 -11.70
CA SER A 70 15.07 10.95 -10.43
C SER A 70 13.81 11.76 -10.70
N ARG A 71 13.07 12.08 -9.66
CA ARG A 71 11.89 12.95 -9.78
C ARG A 71 12.21 14.37 -10.27
N PHE A 72 13.48 14.77 -10.24
CA PHE A 72 13.94 16.10 -10.68
C PHE A 72 14.33 16.13 -12.15
N TYR A 73 14.44 14.96 -12.78
CA TYR A 73 14.73 14.82 -14.20
C TYR A 73 13.46 14.41 -14.96
N SER A 74 13.40 14.78 -16.23
CA SER A 74 12.36 14.31 -17.17
C SER A 74 12.84 13.16 -18.05
N LYS A 75 14.12 12.78 -17.95
CA LYS A 75 14.79 11.76 -18.77
C LYS A 75 15.82 10.97 -17.97
N PHE A 76 16.32 9.91 -18.56
CA PHE A 76 17.47 9.18 -18.03
C PHE A 76 18.78 9.92 -18.31
N THR A 77 19.70 9.82 -17.34
CA THR A 77 21.09 10.24 -17.46
C THR A 77 21.94 9.00 -17.68
N LYS A 78 22.71 8.98 -18.78
CA LYS A 78 23.62 7.89 -19.14
C LYS A 78 24.77 7.78 -18.12
N MET A 79 25.17 6.56 -17.78
CA MET A 79 26.29 6.29 -16.88
C MET A 79 27.40 5.44 -17.52
N ALA A 80 27.20 4.99 -18.77
CA ALA A 80 28.13 4.10 -19.44
C ALA A 80 28.74 4.71 -20.72
N PRO A 81 29.30 5.93 -20.73
CA PRO A 81 30.01 6.44 -21.91
C PRO A 81 31.21 5.54 -22.24
N GLU A 82 31.68 5.55 -23.49
CA GLU A 82 32.76 4.67 -23.96
C GLU A 82 34.04 4.80 -23.11
N LYS A 83 34.36 6.02 -22.66
CA LYS A 83 35.56 6.37 -21.92
C LYS A 83 35.23 6.98 -20.57
N VAL A 84 35.98 6.59 -19.54
CA VAL A 84 35.82 7.05 -18.15
C VAL A 84 37.17 7.19 -17.45
N GLU A 85 37.16 7.75 -16.24
CA GLU A 85 38.26 7.58 -15.30
C GLU A 85 38.03 6.27 -14.52
N LEU A 86 38.89 5.27 -14.75
CA LEU A 86 38.85 3.97 -14.06
C LEU A 86 40.12 3.81 -13.24
N ASP A 87 39.97 3.61 -11.92
CA ASP A 87 41.10 3.42 -10.99
C ASP A 87 42.19 4.51 -11.15
N GLY A 88 41.74 5.77 -11.19
CA GLY A 88 42.62 6.95 -11.36
C GLY A 88 43.13 7.17 -12.79
N THR A 89 42.91 6.22 -13.70
CA THR A 89 43.36 6.33 -15.10
C THR A 89 42.28 6.97 -15.97
N SER A 90 42.56 8.18 -16.47
CA SER A 90 41.67 8.91 -17.38
C SER A 90 41.65 8.29 -18.79
N GLY A 91 40.49 8.30 -19.46
CA GLY A 91 40.34 7.78 -20.82
C GLY A 91 40.35 6.26 -20.92
N ALA A 92 40.17 5.55 -19.81
CA ALA A 92 40.05 4.10 -19.77
C ALA A 92 38.72 3.65 -20.39
N ALA A 93 38.66 2.44 -20.94
CA ALA A 93 37.43 1.87 -21.46
C ALA A 93 36.45 1.62 -20.30
N ASN A 94 35.20 2.04 -20.48
CA ASN A 94 34.17 1.78 -19.48
C ASN A 94 33.75 0.31 -19.53
N PRO A 95 33.85 -0.45 -18.42
CA PRO A 95 33.47 -1.85 -18.39
C PRO A 95 31.98 -2.08 -18.66
N PHE A 96 31.16 -1.03 -18.57
CA PHE A 96 29.72 -1.10 -18.77
C PHE A 96 29.25 -0.62 -20.13
N TYR A 97 30.10 -0.04 -20.99
CA TYR A 97 29.69 0.46 -22.30
C TYR A 97 29.12 -0.67 -23.18
N GLY A 98 27.82 -0.61 -23.49
CA GLY A 98 27.10 -1.65 -24.21
C GLY A 98 27.00 -3.02 -23.50
N ALA A 99 27.36 -3.10 -22.22
CA ALA A 99 27.40 -4.36 -21.47
C ALA A 99 26.04 -4.76 -20.88
N LYS A 100 25.90 -6.05 -20.54
CA LYS A 100 24.84 -6.56 -19.68
C LYS A 100 25.21 -6.32 -18.22
N ILE A 101 24.25 -5.87 -17.42
CA ILE A 101 24.44 -5.57 -16.00
C ILE A 101 23.89 -6.73 -15.17
N HIS A 102 24.70 -7.22 -14.24
CA HIS A 102 24.36 -8.34 -13.37
C HIS A 102 23.62 -7.86 -12.11
N LEU A 103 24.23 -6.96 -11.33
CA LEU A 103 23.68 -6.43 -10.08
C LEU A 103 23.90 -4.92 -9.96
N ILE A 104 22.97 -4.24 -9.28
CA ILE A 104 23.09 -2.82 -8.89
C ILE A 104 22.72 -2.69 -7.41
N SER A 105 23.51 -1.92 -6.68
CA SER A 105 23.30 -1.54 -5.28
C SER A 105 23.90 -0.15 -5.02
N SER A 106 24.09 0.23 -3.76
CA SER A 106 24.81 1.46 -3.40
C SER A 106 25.66 1.30 -2.14
N VAL A 107 26.68 2.16 -2.02
CA VAL A 107 27.40 2.39 -0.76
C VAL A 107 26.97 3.72 -0.18
N ARG A 108 26.82 3.74 1.15
CA ARG A 108 26.42 4.95 1.91
C ARG A 108 25.07 5.54 1.48
N GLY A 109 24.25 4.80 0.73
CA GLY A 109 23.03 5.33 0.13
C GLY A 109 23.27 6.47 -0.86
N SER A 110 24.45 6.61 -1.47
CA SER A 110 24.70 7.69 -2.45
C SER A 110 25.39 7.21 -3.71
N ASN A 111 26.42 6.37 -3.58
CA ASN A 111 27.26 6.00 -4.71
C ASN A 111 26.85 4.61 -5.22
N PRO A 112 26.52 4.48 -6.52
CA PRO A 112 26.17 3.19 -7.10
C PRO A 112 27.30 2.16 -7.00
N VAL A 113 26.94 0.91 -6.70
CA VAL A 113 27.81 -0.27 -6.81
C VAL A 113 27.23 -1.18 -7.88
N VAL A 114 28.04 -1.58 -8.85
CA VAL A 114 27.59 -2.33 -10.02
C VAL A 114 28.49 -3.53 -10.27
N VAL A 115 27.90 -4.65 -10.66
CA VAL A 115 28.59 -5.85 -11.12
C VAL A 115 28.20 -6.09 -12.57
N GLY A 116 29.18 -6.25 -13.45
CA GLY A 116 28.97 -6.56 -14.87
C GLY A 116 28.86 -8.05 -15.12
N ASP A 117 28.12 -8.47 -16.15
CA ASP A 117 27.92 -9.89 -16.44
C ASP A 117 29.19 -10.58 -16.99
N THR A 118 30.18 -9.81 -17.45
CA THR A 118 31.49 -10.31 -17.94
C THR A 118 32.49 -10.58 -16.80
N ALA A 119 32.40 -9.83 -15.69
CA ALA A 119 33.30 -9.90 -14.55
C ALA A 119 32.47 -9.99 -13.26
N LYS A 120 31.79 -11.12 -13.07
CA LYS A 120 30.79 -11.31 -12.02
C LYS A 120 31.34 -11.35 -10.59
N ASN A 121 32.65 -11.48 -10.44
CA ASN A 121 33.34 -11.49 -9.15
C ASN A 121 34.06 -10.17 -8.83
N VAL A 122 33.80 -9.11 -9.61
CA VAL A 122 34.35 -7.76 -9.41
C VAL A 122 33.21 -6.78 -9.16
N ALA A 123 33.33 -5.99 -8.08
CA ALA A 123 32.42 -4.90 -7.78
C ALA A 123 33.02 -3.56 -8.24
N TYR A 124 32.21 -2.72 -8.88
CA TYR A 124 32.60 -1.39 -9.33
C TYR A 124 31.82 -0.32 -8.58
N VAL A 125 32.49 0.64 -7.95
CA VAL A 125 31.87 1.76 -7.24
C VAL A 125 32.01 3.04 -8.06
N PHE A 126 30.89 3.71 -8.31
CA PHE A 126 30.86 5.01 -8.97
C PHE A 126 31.18 6.11 -7.96
N LYS A 127 32.29 6.83 -8.17
CA LYS A 127 32.66 8.02 -7.38
C LYS A 127 31.91 9.26 -7.85
N SER A 128 31.62 9.32 -9.14
CA SER A 128 30.90 10.38 -9.83
C SER A 128 30.08 9.73 -10.95
N HIS A 129 28.77 9.92 -10.92
CA HIS A 129 27.84 9.42 -11.95
C HIS A 129 26.83 10.46 -12.46
N THR A 130 26.71 11.60 -11.79
CA THR A 130 25.68 12.60 -12.10
C THR A 130 26.02 13.48 -13.29
N ASP A 131 27.31 13.59 -13.63
CA ASP A 131 27.82 14.29 -14.80
C ASP A 131 28.27 13.27 -15.85
N PRO A 132 27.51 13.08 -16.95
CA PRO A 132 27.83 12.13 -18.01
C PRO A 132 29.22 12.31 -18.65
N ASP A 133 29.76 13.51 -18.61
CA ASP A 133 31.05 13.84 -19.21
C ASP A 133 32.22 13.61 -18.23
N ASN A 134 31.92 13.28 -16.96
CA ASN A 134 32.89 13.10 -15.89
C ASN A 134 32.52 11.92 -14.98
N ILE A 135 32.44 10.74 -15.59
CA ILE A 135 32.19 9.48 -14.89
C ILE A 135 33.51 8.93 -14.31
N LYS A 136 33.48 8.60 -13.02
CA LYS A 136 34.63 8.08 -12.27
C LYS A 136 34.27 6.77 -11.57
N ILE A 137 35.05 5.72 -11.82
CA ILE A 137 34.78 4.36 -11.36
C ILE A 137 36.00 3.79 -10.62
N VAL A 138 35.76 3.01 -9.58
CA VAL A 138 36.77 2.18 -8.91
C VAL A 138 36.37 0.72 -8.97
N ALA A 139 37.28 -0.15 -9.38
CA ALA A 139 37.10 -1.59 -9.37
C ALA A 139 37.66 -2.21 -8.08
N SER A 140 37.02 -3.28 -7.61
CA SER A 140 37.62 -4.15 -6.59
C SER A 140 38.59 -5.14 -7.25
N PRO A 141 39.55 -5.71 -6.49
CA PRO A 141 40.11 -7.01 -6.84
C PRO A 141 38.99 -8.06 -6.97
N ALA A 142 39.29 -9.20 -7.59
CA ALA A 142 38.38 -10.34 -7.60
C ALA A 142 38.04 -10.74 -6.15
N ILE A 143 36.75 -10.75 -5.82
CA ILE A 143 36.26 -11.04 -4.48
C ILE A 143 36.43 -12.54 -4.20
N LYS A 144 36.88 -12.86 -2.98
CA LYS A 144 37.12 -14.23 -2.54
C LYS A 144 35.90 -14.82 -1.83
N ASP A 145 35.70 -16.13 -2.01
CA ASP A 145 34.70 -16.93 -1.31
C ASP A 145 35.13 -17.24 0.15
N HIS A 146 34.38 -18.10 0.83
CA HIS A 146 34.68 -18.46 2.23
C HIS A 146 35.92 -19.35 2.36
N ALA A 147 36.28 -20.07 1.30
CA ALA A 147 37.50 -20.89 1.22
C ALA A 147 38.75 -20.06 0.88
N GLY A 148 38.60 -18.76 0.60
CA GLY A 148 39.68 -17.85 0.24
C GLY A 148 40.14 -17.95 -1.21
N THR A 149 39.37 -18.62 -2.06
CA THR A 149 39.55 -18.70 -3.51
C THR A 149 38.76 -17.59 -4.19
N ALA A 150 39.13 -17.17 -5.40
CA ALA A 150 38.28 -16.22 -6.16
C ALA A 150 36.89 -16.84 -6.36
N ALA A 151 35.84 -16.11 -5.98
CA ALA A 151 34.48 -16.56 -6.16
C ALA A 151 34.12 -16.64 -7.65
N ASP A 152 33.20 -17.54 -7.99
CA ASP A 152 32.66 -17.67 -9.35
C ASP A 152 31.79 -16.45 -9.71
N GLU A 153 30.93 -16.03 -8.78
CA GLU A 153 30.10 -14.83 -8.92
C GLU A 153 29.69 -14.22 -7.57
N ILE A 154 29.39 -12.93 -7.62
CA ILE A 154 28.67 -12.21 -6.56
C ILE A 154 27.17 -12.42 -6.81
N ASP A 155 26.52 -13.20 -5.95
CA ASP A 155 25.10 -13.58 -6.10
C ASP A 155 24.13 -12.47 -5.70
N ALA A 156 24.52 -11.63 -4.73
CA ALA A 156 23.70 -10.55 -4.21
C ALA A 156 24.55 -9.41 -3.65
N LEU A 157 24.00 -8.21 -3.72
CA LEU A 157 24.58 -6.99 -3.15
C LEU A 157 23.53 -6.25 -2.31
N TYR A 158 23.96 -5.69 -1.18
CA TYR A 158 23.11 -4.83 -0.36
C TYR A 158 23.89 -3.70 0.31
N PRO A 159 23.32 -2.50 0.47
CA PRO A 159 23.98 -1.42 1.21
C PRO A 159 24.29 -1.83 2.65
N GLY A 160 25.51 -1.54 3.11
CA GLY A 160 25.97 -1.87 4.45
C GLY A 160 25.59 -0.81 5.50
N PRO A 161 25.97 -1.02 6.77
CA PRO A 161 25.71 -0.06 7.83
C PRO A 161 26.38 1.30 7.55
N SER A 162 25.62 2.36 7.84
CA SER A 162 26.14 3.73 7.82
C SER A 162 26.99 3.96 9.08
N THR A 163 28.28 3.66 8.98
CA THR A 163 29.30 4.04 9.97
C THR A 163 30.13 5.21 9.43
N THR A 164 31.25 5.55 10.07
CA THR A 164 32.24 6.46 9.45
C THR A 164 32.83 5.90 8.14
N LYS A 165 32.63 4.60 7.87
CA LYS A 165 33.05 3.89 6.66
C LYS A 165 31.89 3.70 5.68
N SER A 166 32.19 3.66 4.39
CA SER A 166 31.21 3.38 3.33
C SER A 166 31.18 1.87 3.07
N LEU A 167 30.19 1.17 3.63
CA LEU A 167 30.14 -0.29 3.61
C LEU A 167 29.09 -0.85 2.64
N PHE A 168 29.34 -2.05 2.10
CA PHE A 168 28.34 -2.89 1.43
C PHE A 168 28.54 -4.37 1.77
N PHE A 169 27.45 -5.13 1.67
CA PHE A 169 27.45 -6.58 1.80
C PHE A 169 27.41 -7.21 0.41
N ALA A 170 28.16 -8.30 0.25
CA ALA A 170 28.07 -9.16 -0.92
C ALA A 170 27.95 -10.62 -0.49
N SER A 171 27.09 -11.39 -1.17
CA SER A 171 27.09 -12.85 -1.07
C SER A 171 27.88 -13.45 -2.22
N MET A 172 28.63 -14.52 -1.95
CA MET A 172 29.50 -15.17 -2.92
C MET A 172 29.23 -16.66 -2.91
N ARG A 173 29.11 -17.22 -4.13
CA ARG A 173 29.04 -18.65 -4.34
C ARG A 173 30.44 -19.23 -4.37
N ASP A 174 30.60 -20.39 -3.73
CA ASP A 174 31.86 -21.11 -3.79
C ASP A 174 32.20 -21.50 -5.22
N ALA A 175 33.51 -21.58 -5.52
CA ALA A 175 33.97 -22.09 -6.80
C ALA A 175 33.41 -23.50 -7.08
N ALA A 176 33.01 -23.77 -8.33
CA ALA A 176 32.34 -24.99 -8.82
C ALA A 176 33.00 -26.35 -8.49
N THR A 177 34.15 -26.36 -7.81
CA THR A 177 34.87 -27.55 -7.35
C THR A 177 34.42 -28.10 -5.98
N THR A 178 33.48 -27.44 -5.27
CA THR A 178 32.99 -27.93 -3.96
C THR A 178 31.81 -28.90 -4.11
N ALA A 179 31.78 -29.96 -3.27
CA ALA A 179 30.76 -31.02 -3.35
C ALA A 179 29.35 -30.57 -2.90
N ILE A 180 29.26 -29.46 -2.16
CA ILE A 180 28.01 -28.82 -1.74
C ILE A 180 28.17 -27.32 -2.08
N PRO A 181 27.39 -26.77 -3.03
CA PRO A 181 27.46 -25.34 -3.32
C PRO A 181 26.95 -24.57 -2.11
N SER A 182 27.89 -24.03 -1.33
CA SER A 182 27.59 -23.20 -0.17
C SER A 182 27.75 -21.72 -0.54
N VAL A 183 27.26 -20.85 0.33
CA VAL A 183 27.30 -19.40 0.15
C VAL A 183 28.02 -18.79 1.33
N GLY A 184 28.91 -17.85 1.04
CA GLY A 184 29.49 -16.95 2.02
C GLY A 184 28.88 -15.55 1.93
N VAL A 185 29.00 -14.76 3.00
CA VAL A 185 28.71 -13.32 2.99
C VAL A 185 29.91 -12.53 3.51
N GLY A 186 30.27 -11.46 2.79
CA GLY A 186 31.40 -10.60 3.09
C GLY A 186 30.97 -9.14 3.32
N VAL A 187 31.80 -8.40 4.05
CA VAL A 187 31.63 -6.95 4.29
C VAL A 187 32.79 -6.20 3.65
N PHE A 188 32.45 -5.26 2.79
CA PHE A 188 33.42 -4.48 2.01
C PHE A 188 33.36 -3.02 2.38
N ASN A 189 34.53 -2.39 2.44
CA ASN A 189 34.70 -0.99 2.73
C ASN A 189 35.21 -0.25 1.50
N VAL A 190 34.61 0.91 1.24
CA VAL A 190 35.06 1.88 0.26
C VAL A 190 35.70 3.04 1.01
N ALA A 191 37.02 3.13 0.98
CA ALA A 191 37.78 4.15 1.70
C ALA A 191 38.93 4.70 0.85
N PRO A 192 39.33 5.96 1.06
CA PRO A 192 40.52 6.51 0.42
C PRO A 192 41.77 5.78 0.94
N GLN A 193 42.49 5.11 0.06
CA GLN A 193 43.86 4.65 0.28
C GLN A 193 44.80 5.57 -0.51
N GLU A 194 45.79 6.16 0.17
CA GLU A 194 46.81 7.02 -0.46
C GLU A 194 46.27 8.21 -1.29
N GLY A 195 45.05 8.68 -1.01
CA GLY A 195 44.40 9.79 -1.74
C GLY A 195 43.39 9.36 -2.81
N GLU A 196 43.24 8.05 -3.07
CA GLU A 196 42.29 7.49 -4.03
C GLU A 196 41.34 6.48 -3.35
N LEU A 197 40.03 6.50 -3.62
CA LEU A 197 39.15 5.46 -3.05
C LEU A 197 39.52 4.08 -3.61
N ALA A 198 39.65 3.10 -2.72
CA ALA A 198 39.84 1.68 -3.00
C ALA A 198 38.72 0.86 -2.34
N ILE A 199 38.43 -0.32 -2.89
CA ILE A 199 37.51 -1.29 -2.30
C ILE A 199 38.34 -2.38 -1.64
N ALA A 200 38.17 -2.53 -0.33
CA ALA A 200 38.88 -3.53 0.46
C ALA A 200 37.90 -4.26 1.38
N TRP A 201 38.32 -5.41 1.88
CA TRP A 201 37.64 -6.05 3.01
C TRP A 201 37.62 -5.07 4.19
N ALA A 202 36.54 -5.09 4.96
CA ALA A 202 36.51 -4.35 6.22
C ALA A 202 37.47 -5.02 7.21
N ASP A 203 38.76 -4.67 7.17
CA ASP A 203 39.81 -5.28 8.01
C ASP A 203 39.51 -5.08 9.51
N THR A 204 39.57 -6.18 10.26
CA THR A 204 39.24 -6.35 11.68
C THR A 204 40.50 -6.57 12.48
N THR A 205 41.07 -5.51 13.04
CA THR A 205 42.12 -5.64 14.04
C THR A 205 41.56 -6.35 15.29
N THR A 206 42.20 -7.46 15.69
CA THR A 206 42.13 -8.12 17.01
C THR A 206 40.97 -9.07 17.35
N LYS A 207 40.95 -10.28 16.75
CA LYS A 207 40.55 -11.55 17.41
C LYS A 207 40.96 -12.75 16.54
N ASP A 208 41.59 -13.75 17.15
CA ASP A 208 42.42 -14.80 16.54
C ASP A 208 41.72 -15.87 15.65
N ASP A 209 40.53 -15.62 15.10
CA ASP A 209 39.85 -16.58 14.19
C ASP A 209 39.65 -16.09 12.74
N PHE A 210 39.97 -14.82 12.43
CA PHE A 210 39.90 -14.26 11.07
C PHE A 210 41.29 -13.99 10.49
N THR A 211 42.05 -15.04 10.21
CA THR A 211 43.26 -14.94 9.37
C THR A 211 42.87 -15.09 7.89
N GLY A 212 42.24 -14.07 7.30
CA GLY A 212 41.97 -14.05 5.86
C GLY A 212 40.86 -13.09 5.43
N ASN A 213 41.12 -12.35 4.36
CA ASN A 213 40.16 -11.54 3.60
C ASN A 213 39.15 -12.46 2.84
N ASN A 214 38.33 -13.21 3.59
CA ASN A 214 37.43 -14.25 3.07
C ASN A 214 35.98 -14.05 3.55
N ALA A 215 35.02 -14.61 2.83
CA ALA A 215 33.61 -14.55 3.21
C ALA A 215 33.28 -15.44 4.43
N THR A 216 32.23 -15.09 5.18
CA THR A 216 31.73 -15.93 6.28
C THR A 216 30.72 -16.94 5.76
N GLN A 217 30.96 -18.24 5.95
CA GLN A 217 30.07 -19.31 5.48
C GLN A 217 28.73 -19.31 6.21
N ILE A 218 27.63 -19.52 5.46
CA ILE A 218 26.28 -19.64 6.01
C ILE A 218 25.96 -21.10 6.36
N LYS A 219 25.51 -21.34 7.60
CA LYS A 219 25.12 -22.66 8.14
C LYS A 219 23.60 -22.74 8.31
N SER A 220 22.90 -23.17 7.27
CA SER A 220 21.42 -23.12 7.18
C SER A 220 20.69 -24.42 7.52
N ALA A 221 21.41 -25.50 7.87
CA ALA A 221 20.77 -26.69 8.42
C ALA A 221 20.31 -26.44 9.86
N LEU A 222 19.22 -27.08 10.28
CA LEU A 222 18.72 -26.95 11.65
C LEU A 222 19.66 -27.58 12.69
N ASP A 223 20.48 -28.56 12.28
CA ASP A 223 21.55 -29.15 13.09
C ASP A 223 22.85 -28.30 13.13
N GLY A 224 22.86 -27.15 12.43
CA GLY A 224 24.01 -26.25 12.36
C GLY A 224 25.05 -26.58 11.30
N SER A 225 24.78 -27.52 10.38
CA SER A 225 25.61 -27.78 9.20
C SER A 225 25.32 -26.81 8.03
N ALA A 226 26.19 -26.81 7.01
CA ALA A 226 25.90 -26.18 5.73
C ALA A 226 24.89 -27.01 4.91
N GLN A 227 24.09 -26.36 4.07
CA GLN A 227 23.21 -26.99 3.08
C GLN A 227 23.60 -26.55 1.66
N ALA A 228 23.21 -27.35 0.67
CA ALA A 228 23.26 -26.93 -0.72
C ALA A 228 22.29 -25.77 -0.95
N VAL A 229 22.82 -24.62 -1.38
CA VAL A 229 22.02 -23.46 -1.78
C VAL A 229 21.88 -23.49 -3.29
N SER A 230 20.70 -23.88 -3.77
CA SER A 230 20.43 -24.16 -5.18
C SER A 230 20.03 -22.93 -6.00
N GLY A 231 19.71 -21.82 -5.35
CA GLY A 231 19.14 -20.63 -6.01
C GLY A 231 19.71 -19.31 -5.51
N ALA A 232 18.92 -18.25 -5.73
CA ALA A 232 19.30 -16.87 -5.43
C ALA A 232 19.41 -16.61 -3.91
N VAL A 233 20.28 -15.66 -3.56
CA VAL A 233 20.47 -15.19 -2.19
C VAL A 233 19.83 -13.82 -2.03
N ALA A 234 19.05 -13.63 -0.98
CA ALA A 234 18.51 -12.32 -0.61
C ALA A 234 19.29 -11.73 0.56
N LEU A 235 19.64 -10.45 0.47
CA LEU A 235 20.28 -9.72 1.56
C LEU A 235 19.39 -8.53 1.95
N HIS A 236 19.23 -8.29 3.25
CA HIS A 236 18.54 -7.11 3.77
C HIS A 236 19.14 -6.65 5.10
N TRP A 237 19.68 -5.44 5.14
CA TRP A 237 20.21 -4.83 6.37
C TRP A 237 19.15 -3.98 7.08
N ASP A 238 18.95 -4.24 8.37
CA ASP A 238 18.18 -3.39 9.26
C ASP A 238 19.11 -2.56 10.15
N ALA A 239 19.18 -1.27 9.89
CA ALA A 239 20.03 -0.34 10.63
C ALA A 239 19.56 -0.08 12.07
N GLY A 240 18.29 -0.31 12.39
CA GLY A 240 17.76 -0.07 13.73
C GLY A 240 18.03 -1.22 14.70
N MET A 241 18.10 -2.45 14.21
CA MET A 241 18.53 -3.62 15.00
C MET A 241 20.03 -3.94 14.83
N SER A 242 20.69 -3.32 13.86
CA SER A 242 22.06 -3.69 13.45
C SER A 242 22.18 -5.17 13.10
N ARG A 243 21.25 -5.64 12.24
CA ARG A 243 21.19 -7.05 11.81
C ARG A 243 21.09 -7.15 10.29
N LEU A 244 21.85 -8.07 9.72
CA LEU A 244 21.77 -8.48 8.32
C LEU A 244 20.90 -9.73 8.21
N PHE A 245 19.80 -9.68 7.49
CA PHE A 245 19.03 -10.87 7.16
C PHE A 245 19.51 -11.46 5.84
N VAL A 246 19.70 -12.77 5.83
CA VAL A 246 20.10 -13.54 4.64
C VAL A 246 19.02 -14.55 4.33
N GLY A 247 18.47 -14.47 3.12
CA GLY A 247 17.46 -15.37 2.59
C GLY A 247 18.07 -16.33 1.60
N LEU A 248 17.69 -17.60 1.69
CA LEU A 248 18.28 -18.71 0.94
C LEU A 248 17.19 -19.50 0.24
N ASP A 249 17.51 -20.02 -0.95
CA ASP A 249 16.72 -21.02 -1.67
C ASP A 249 17.38 -22.40 -1.49
N ILE A 250 16.76 -23.23 -0.64
CA ILE A 250 17.33 -24.48 -0.15
C ILE A 250 16.49 -25.65 -0.63
N SER A 251 17.17 -26.59 -1.29
CA SER A 251 16.68 -27.96 -1.44
C SER A 251 17.26 -28.79 -0.30
N ASN A 252 16.44 -29.14 0.69
CA ASN A 252 16.90 -29.85 1.89
C ASN A 252 17.38 -31.25 1.51
N THR A 253 18.67 -31.49 1.65
CA THR A 253 19.29 -32.79 1.34
C THR A 253 19.51 -33.65 2.58
N VAL A 254 19.41 -33.07 3.78
CA VAL A 254 19.68 -33.76 5.06
C VAL A 254 18.39 -34.11 5.79
N SER A 255 18.45 -35.12 6.66
CA SER A 255 17.30 -35.54 7.47
C SER A 255 16.93 -34.53 8.57
N GLY A 256 17.90 -33.72 9.04
CA GLY A 256 17.75 -32.79 10.16
C GLY A 256 16.91 -31.53 9.89
N GLY A 257 16.56 -31.26 8.64
CA GLY A 257 15.79 -30.08 8.24
C GLY A 257 16.65 -28.85 7.89
N ALA A 258 16.01 -27.84 7.30
CA ALA A 258 16.66 -26.64 6.79
C ALA A 258 15.88 -25.36 7.12
N LEU A 259 16.61 -24.25 7.19
CA LEU A 259 16.12 -22.91 7.48
C LEU A 259 16.48 -21.95 6.35
N SER A 260 15.49 -21.29 5.74
CA SER A 260 15.72 -20.36 4.64
C SER A 260 16.18 -18.96 5.06
N VAL A 261 16.15 -18.63 6.36
CA VAL A 261 16.51 -17.30 6.88
C VAL A 261 17.60 -17.41 7.94
N MET A 262 18.66 -16.63 7.78
CA MET A 262 19.76 -16.50 8.75
C MET A 262 19.91 -15.05 9.20
N VAL A 263 20.40 -14.85 10.43
CA VAL A 263 20.59 -13.52 11.02
C VAL A 263 22.08 -13.27 11.23
N GLY A 264 22.59 -12.22 10.61
CA GLY A 264 23.94 -11.73 10.72
C GLY A 264 24.03 -10.58 11.72
N ARG A 265 24.96 -10.67 12.66
CA ARG A 265 25.33 -9.61 13.60
C ARG A 265 26.66 -9.01 13.18
N PHE A 266 26.70 -7.67 13.02
CA PHE A 266 27.90 -6.93 12.66
C PHE A 266 28.39 -6.11 13.85
N GLU A 267 29.45 -6.57 14.52
CA GLU A 267 30.01 -5.95 15.73
C GLU A 267 31.54 -5.90 15.65
N GLY A 268 32.15 -4.75 15.98
CA GLY A 268 33.60 -4.59 15.93
C GLY A 268 34.23 -4.79 14.55
N GLY A 269 33.43 -4.69 13.47
CA GLY A 269 33.87 -4.99 12.10
C GLY A 269 33.71 -6.46 11.68
N ILE A 270 33.30 -7.34 12.60
CA ILE A 270 33.13 -8.77 12.35
C ILE A 270 31.66 -9.06 12.06
N LEU A 271 31.39 -9.82 11.01
CA LEU A 271 30.08 -10.38 10.71
C LEU A 271 30.00 -11.81 11.24
N THR A 272 29.04 -12.08 12.12
CA THR A 272 28.76 -13.41 12.68
C THR A 272 27.33 -13.81 12.35
N PHE A 273 27.08 -15.10 12.10
CA PHE A 273 25.74 -15.60 11.74
C PHE A 273 25.18 -16.52 12.82
N GLU A 274 23.88 -16.38 13.05
CA GLU A 274 23.08 -17.14 14.00
C GLU A 274 21.80 -17.63 13.32
N GLN A 275 21.22 -18.72 13.83
CA GLN A 275 19.93 -19.23 13.35
C GLN A 275 18.82 -18.22 13.68
N PHE A 276 17.88 -18.02 12.76
CA PHE A 276 16.74 -17.12 12.96
C PHE A 276 15.82 -17.54 14.12
N ALA A 277 15.75 -18.83 14.42
CA ALA A 277 15.11 -19.40 15.60
C ALA A 277 15.80 -20.73 15.93
N PRO A 278 15.77 -21.20 17.20
CA PRO A 278 16.33 -22.51 17.54
C PRO A 278 15.58 -23.63 16.78
N ALA A 279 16.26 -24.73 16.45
CA ALA A 279 15.66 -25.86 15.73
C ALA A 279 14.37 -26.37 16.38
N THR A 280 14.30 -26.36 17.72
CA THR A 280 13.12 -26.77 18.48
C THR A 280 11.88 -25.93 18.17
N ALA A 281 12.03 -24.69 17.70
CA ALA A 281 10.89 -23.83 17.36
C ALA A 281 10.09 -24.32 16.16
N PHE A 282 10.73 -25.07 15.26
CA PHE A 282 10.09 -25.64 14.07
C PHE A 282 9.48 -27.03 14.32
N GLY A 283 9.56 -27.52 15.57
CA GLY A 283 9.00 -28.80 15.98
C GLY A 283 9.73 -30.02 15.46
N SER A 284 8.97 -31.03 15.04
CA SER A 284 9.49 -32.33 14.57
C SER A 284 9.13 -32.59 13.11
N ALA A 285 9.70 -33.63 12.50
CA ALA A 285 9.45 -33.98 11.10
C ALA A 285 7.98 -34.27 10.74
N THR A 286 7.08 -34.42 11.72
CA THR A 286 5.65 -34.66 11.53
C THR A 286 4.77 -33.41 11.63
N THR A 287 5.30 -32.27 12.07
CA THR A 287 4.54 -31.04 12.36
C THR A 287 4.75 -29.97 11.28
N GLY A 288 4.06 -30.11 10.15
CA GLY A 288 3.64 -28.99 9.26
C GLY A 288 4.71 -28.12 8.57
N ASP A 289 4.30 -27.48 7.47
CA ASP A 289 5.10 -26.51 6.71
C ASP A 289 5.17 -25.17 7.45
N LYS A 290 6.18 -24.99 8.31
CA LYS A 290 6.50 -23.69 8.92
C LYS A 290 7.00 -22.73 7.85
N VAL A 291 6.75 -21.43 8.02
CA VAL A 291 7.00 -20.43 6.96
C VAL A 291 8.43 -20.51 6.39
N VAL A 292 9.45 -20.51 7.25
CA VAL A 292 10.87 -20.46 6.85
C VAL A 292 11.68 -21.71 7.20
N GLY A 293 11.04 -22.74 7.78
CA GLY A 293 11.72 -23.96 8.23
C GLY A 293 11.01 -25.21 7.70
N ILE A 294 11.79 -26.24 7.35
CA ILE A 294 11.24 -27.49 6.82
C ILE A 294 12.03 -28.71 7.30
N TYR A 295 11.34 -29.84 7.47
CA TYR A 295 11.94 -31.14 7.80
C TYR A 295 11.77 -32.15 6.67
N GLY A 296 12.68 -33.12 6.59
CA GLY A 296 12.63 -34.22 5.62
C GLY A 296 13.47 -33.98 4.37
N SER A 297 14.24 -34.99 3.97
CA SER A 297 15.07 -34.94 2.77
C SER A 297 14.19 -34.84 1.51
N GLY A 298 14.63 -34.03 0.53
CA GLY A 298 13.91 -33.76 -0.72
C GLY A 298 12.88 -32.63 -0.62
N GLN A 299 12.64 -32.09 0.57
CA GLN A 299 11.78 -30.93 0.75
C GLN A 299 12.51 -29.64 0.38
N LYS A 300 11.75 -28.58 0.06
CA LYS A 300 12.34 -27.30 -0.35
C LYS A 300 11.75 -26.12 0.43
N VAL A 301 12.59 -25.13 0.73
CA VAL A 301 12.21 -23.92 1.46
C VAL A 301 13.00 -22.74 0.91
N ALA A 302 12.33 -21.62 0.67
CA ALA A 302 12.97 -20.46 0.05
C ALA A 302 12.58 -19.13 0.71
N ALA A 303 13.55 -18.24 0.84
CA ALA A 303 13.35 -16.82 1.19
C ALA A 303 13.98 -15.96 0.07
N LEU A 304 13.20 -15.71 -0.97
CA LEU A 304 13.66 -15.15 -2.25
C LEU A 304 13.88 -13.64 -2.18
N GLN A 305 13.13 -12.94 -1.32
CA GLN A 305 13.35 -11.54 -0.98
C GLN A 305 12.99 -11.30 0.47
N LEU A 306 13.73 -10.38 1.10
CA LEU A 306 13.58 -10.00 2.49
C LEU A 306 13.43 -8.49 2.61
N ARG A 307 12.54 -8.06 3.50
CA ARG A 307 12.40 -6.66 3.95
C ARG A 307 12.08 -6.65 5.42
N THR A 308 12.56 -5.66 6.17
CA THR A 308 12.05 -5.39 7.51
C THR A 308 10.89 -4.40 7.45
N MET A 309 9.83 -4.73 8.18
CA MET A 309 8.70 -3.86 8.44
C MET A 309 8.87 -3.21 9.81
N TYR A 310 8.58 -1.92 9.88
CA TYR A 310 8.43 -1.19 11.14
C TYR A 310 7.04 -0.57 11.14
N THR A 311 6.14 -1.17 11.91
CA THR A 311 4.72 -0.78 11.94
C THR A 311 4.55 0.61 12.56
N SER A 312 3.41 1.24 12.32
CA SER A 312 3.01 2.50 12.96
C SER A 312 2.85 2.37 14.47
N SER A 313 2.68 1.14 14.99
CA SER A 313 2.73 0.78 16.41
C SER A 313 4.14 0.47 16.93
N GLN A 314 5.18 0.66 16.10
CA GLN A 314 6.61 0.49 16.41
C GLN A 314 7.11 -0.96 16.57
N LEU A 315 6.31 -1.94 16.17
CA LEU A 315 6.73 -3.33 16.16
C LEU A 315 7.49 -3.66 14.87
N ARG A 316 8.35 -4.68 14.97
CA ARG A 316 9.21 -5.11 13.87
C ARG A 316 8.84 -6.49 13.38
N TYR A 317 8.79 -6.64 12.06
CA TYR A 317 8.54 -7.90 11.40
C TYR A 317 9.53 -8.10 10.24
N LEU A 318 9.88 -9.35 9.94
CA LEU A 318 10.58 -9.73 8.72
C LEU A 318 9.55 -10.15 7.68
N VAL A 319 9.50 -9.43 6.57
CA VAL A 319 8.66 -9.76 5.41
C VAL A 319 9.47 -10.63 4.45
N VAL A 320 8.92 -11.79 4.12
CA VAL A 320 9.57 -12.84 3.32
C VAL A 320 8.72 -13.14 2.10
N LEU A 321 9.28 -13.03 0.91
CA LEU A 321 8.73 -13.63 -0.31
C LEU A 321 9.25 -15.06 -0.45
N GLY A 322 8.36 -16.04 -0.51
CA GLY A 322 8.71 -17.47 -0.54
C GLY A 322 8.15 -18.22 0.67
N GLY A 323 8.55 -19.47 0.86
CA GLY A 323 8.18 -20.27 2.03
C GLY A 323 8.47 -21.76 1.83
N ALA A 324 8.12 -22.57 2.83
CA ALA A 324 8.16 -24.04 2.74
C ALA A 324 7.25 -24.57 1.62
N GLY A 325 7.78 -25.49 0.79
CA GLY A 325 7.06 -26.17 -0.29
C GLY A 325 6.79 -25.32 -1.54
N ASN A 326 7.29 -24.08 -1.60
CA ASN A 326 6.90 -23.09 -2.61
C ASN A 326 8.08 -22.73 -3.53
N THR A 327 8.45 -23.58 -4.49
CA THR A 327 9.82 -23.54 -5.09
C THR A 327 9.96 -23.57 -6.62
N ASP A 328 8.98 -23.12 -7.39
CA ASP A 328 9.10 -22.98 -8.86
C ASP A 328 8.50 -21.64 -9.33
N SER A 329 8.67 -21.22 -10.60
CA SER A 329 8.14 -19.94 -11.11
C SER A 329 6.63 -19.72 -10.88
N ALA A 330 5.87 -20.78 -10.61
CA ALA A 330 4.46 -20.78 -10.20
C ALA A 330 4.22 -20.46 -8.71
N SER A 331 5.27 -20.46 -7.89
CA SER A 331 5.29 -20.48 -6.41
C SER A 331 5.64 -19.12 -5.79
N LYS A 332 6.17 -18.18 -6.58
CA LYS A 332 6.54 -16.83 -6.11
C LYS A 332 5.32 -15.93 -5.92
N LYS A 333 4.33 -16.38 -5.15
CA LYS A 333 3.03 -15.70 -4.99
C LYS A 333 2.69 -15.38 -3.55
N SER A 334 3.32 -16.09 -2.60
CA SER A 334 3.04 -15.97 -1.18
C SER A 334 4.08 -15.10 -0.48
N ILE A 335 3.61 -14.20 0.35
CA ILE A 335 4.45 -13.32 1.17
C ILE A 335 4.02 -13.49 2.62
N TYR A 336 4.99 -13.56 3.52
CA TYR A 336 4.75 -13.75 4.95
C TYR A 336 5.44 -12.68 5.79
N ALA A 337 4.87 -12.35 6.95
CA ALA A 337 5.42 -11.41 7.92
C ALA A 337 5.65 -12.09 9.28
N LEU A 338 6.91 -12.19 9.69
CA LEU A 338 7.33 -12.90 10.91
C LEU A 338 7.70 -11.89 12.01
N PRO A 339 7.15 -11.98 13.23
CA PRO A 339 7.45 -11.02 14.29
C PRO A 339 8.90 -11.16 14.76
N LEU A 340 9.55 -10.03 15.06
CA LEU A 340 10.97 -9.99 15.44
C LEU A 340 11.19 -9.54 16.87
N VAL A 341 12.10 -10.21 17.56
CA VAL A 341 12.66 -9.71 18.82
C VAL A 341 13.45 -8.44 18.53
N SER A 342 13.09 -7.35 19.19
CA SER A 342 13.63 -6.01 18.89
C SER A 342 14.10 -5.22 20.12
N SER A 343 14.03 -5.85 21.30
CA SER A 343 14.56 -5.35 22.57
C SER A 343 14.89 -6.56 23.47
N GLY A 344 15.51 -6.30 24.62
CA GLY A 344 15.90 -7.32 25.58
C GLY A 344 17.31 -7.85 25.34
N ASP A 345 17.44 -9.17 25.22
CA ASP A 345 18.72 -9.85 25.01
C ASP A 345 19.34 -9.47 23.65
N ALA A 346 20.54 -8.87 23.68
CA ALA A 346 21.26 -8.42 22.50
C ALA A 346 21.55 -9.59 21.52
N ASP A 347 21.79 -10.79 22.05
CA ASP A 347 22.05 -11.99 21.25
C ASP A 347 20.78 -12.57 20.62
N LYS A 348 19.58 -12.06 20.97
CA LYS A 348 18.30 -12.46 20.37
C LYS A 348 17.72 -11.44 19.42
N LEU A 349 18.31 -10.24 19.31
CA LEU A 349 17.80 -9.21 18.41
C LEU A 349 17.78 -9.68 16.95
N GLY A 350 16.64 -9.51 16.30
CA GLY A 350 16.40 -9.94 14.92
C GLY A 350 16.00 -11.41 14.77
N THR A 351 15.95 -12.20 15.85
CA THR A 351 15.41 -13.57 15.82
C THR A 351 13.87 -13.56 15.86
N LEU A 352 13.27 -14.70 15.53
CA LEU A 352 11.82 -14.91 15.58
C LEU A 352 11.29 -14.66 17.00
N ALA A 353 10.32 -13.76 17.12
CA ALA A 353 9.60 -13.56 18.37
C ALA A 353 8.57 -14.66 18.61
N LYS A 354 8.31 -14.94 19.88
CA LYS A 354 7.28 -15.89 20.32
C LYS A 354 5.89 -15.42 19.87
N ALA A 355 5.13 -16.34 19.26
CA ALA A 355 3.76 -16.09 18.86
C ALA A 355 2.82 -15.89 20.07
N GLY A 356 1.79 -15.05 19.90
CA GLY A 356 0.72 -14.86 20.88
C GLY A 356 1.10 -14.11 22.17
N VAL A 357 2.31 -13.56 22.26
CA VAL A 357 2.74 -12.74 23.40
C VAL A 357 2.47 -11.26 23.13
N ASP A 358 1.87 -10.59 24.10
CA ASP A 358 1.67 -9.14 24.04
C ASP A 358 3.02 -8.40 24.07
N PRO A 359 3.19 -7.36 23.25
CA PRO A 359 4.41 -6.58 23.24
C PRO A 359 4.57 -5.73 24.50
N THR A 360 5.83 -5.43 24.83
CA THR A 360 6.21 -4.56 25.95
C THR A 360 6.33 -3.11 25.49
N ASP A 361 5.74 -2.17 26.24
CA ASP A 361 5.91 -0.73 26.06
C ASP A 361 7.09 -0.20 26.90
N ALA A 362 7.96 0.61 26.29
CA ALA A 362 9.05 1.29 26.95
C ALA A 362 8.83 2.81 27.00
N PHE A 363 9.16 3.42 28.14
CA PHE A 363 9.05 4.86 28.39
C PHE A 363 10.39 5.42 28.87
N TYR A 364 10.63 6.73 28.66
CA TYR A 364 11.76 7.41 29.27
C TYR A 364 11.60 7.46 30.80
N PRO A 365 12.70 7.39 31.57
CA PRO A 365 12.62 7.36 33.04
C PRO A 365 12.27 8.72 33.65
N ASP A 366 12.40 9.82 32.90
CA ASP A 366 12.14 11.16 33.39
C ASP A 366 10.70 11.59 33.14
N THR A 367 10.05 12.17 34.15
CA THR A 367 8.73 12.80 34.04
C THR A 367 8.70 13.79 32.86
N PRO A 368 7.73 13.67 31.93
CA PRO A 368 6.44 12.98 32.05
C PRO A 368 6.41 11.52 31.55
N PHE A 369 7.52 10.79 31.61
CA PHE A 369 7.64 9.40 31.13
C PHE A 369 7.18 9.27 29.69
N ALA A 370 7.81 10.03 28.79
CA ALA A 370 7.43 10.02 27.38
C ALA A 370 7.55 8.61 26.77
N PHE A 371 6.61 8.25 25.90
CA PHE A 371 6.68 6.98 25.17
C PHE A 371 7.97 6.94 24.34
N LYS A 372 8.72 5.83 24.49
CA LYS A 372 10.00 5.63 23.83
C LYS A 372 9.83 4.67 22.66
N SER A 373 9.22 3.51 22.91
CA SER A 373 9.09 2.44 21.93
C SER A 373 8.21 1.29 22.40
N ARG A 374 7.90 0.36 21.50
CA ARG A 374 7.19 -0.89 21.77
C ARG A 374 7.91 -2.05 21.09
N HIS A 375 8.04 -3.20 21.77
CA HIS A 375 8.86 -4.32 21.28
C HIS A 375 8.31 -5.69 21.66
N PHE A 376 8.66 -6.70 20.85
CA PHE A 376 8.71 -8.07 21.31
C PHE A 376 10.08 -8.36 21.93
N GLU A 377 10.09 -9.00 23.10
CA GLU A 377 11.31 -9.25 23.89
C GLU A 377 11.59 -10.76 24.06
N THR A 378 10.60 -11.61 23.82
CA THR A 378 10.72 -13.06 23.99
C THR A 378 10.92 -13.74 22.64
N ALA A 379 12.05 -14.43 22.47
CA ALA A 379 12.33 -15.27 21.31
C ALA A 379 11.46 -16.54 21.31
N ALA A 380 11.18 -17.08 20.13
CA ALA A 380 10.44 -18.33 19.98
C ALA A 380 11.20 -19.53 20.59
N GLY A 381 10.50 -20.25 21.47
CA GLY A 381 10.91 -21.52 22.06
C GLY A 381 10.44 -22.72 21.24
N ALA A 382 10.21 -23.86 21.87
CA ALA A 382 9.82 -25.10 21.18
C ALA A 382 8.40 -25.03 20.58
N ASP A 383 8.23 -25.47 19.33
CA ASP A 383 6.95 -25.49 18.58
C ASP A 383 6.25 -24.12 18.42
N GLU A 384 6.99 -23.01 18.58
CA GLU A 384 6.43 -21.66 18.53
C GLU A 384 6.61 -20.95 17.18
N ALA A 385 7.17 -21.62 16.17
CA ALA A 385 7.26 -21.06 14.82
C ALA A 385 5.86 -21.01 14.15
N PRO A 386 5.52 -19.91 13.44
CA PRO A 386 4.21 -19.75 12.84
C PRO A 386 4.02 -20.67 11.63
N ASP A 387 2.77 -21.09 11.43
CA ASP A 387 2.33 -21.85 10.27
C ASP A 387 2.02 -20.91 9.10
N LYS A 388 2.17 -21.41 7.87
CA LYS A 388 1.84 -20.65 6.66
C LYS A 388 0.35 -20.23 6.55
N THR A 389 -0.52 -20.84 7.35
CA THR A 389 -1.96 -20.58 7.41
C THR A 389 -2.35 -19.59 8.51
N ASP A 390 -1.41 -19.14 9.34
CA ASP A 390 -1.72 -18.18 10.40
C ASP A 390 -2.06 -16.82 9.78
N ALA A 391 -3.28 -16.32 10.03
CA ALA A 391 -3.75 -15.07 9.42
C ALA A 391 -2.83 -13.87 9.74
N ALA A 392 -2.20 -13.85 10.92
CA ALA A 392 -1.29 -12.78 11.33
C ALA A 392 0.01 -12.75 10.51
N VAL A 393 0.46 -13.89 9.96
CA VAL A 393 1.69 -13.96 9.17
C VAL A 393 1.43 -13.97 7.67
N GLN A 394 0.22 -14.33 7.21
CA GLN A 394 -0.12 -14.41 5.80
C GLN A 394 -0.45 -13.03 5.21
N VAL A 395 0.54 -12.37 4.61
CA VAL A 395 0.36 -11.06 4.00
C VAL A 395 -0.61 -11.16 2.81
N GLY A 396 -1.58 -10.26 2.75
CA GLY A 396 -2.57 -10.25 1.68
C GLY A 396 -3.68 -11.29 1.78
N GLY A 397 -3.74 -12.05 2.90
CA GLY A 397 -4.72 -13.11 3.11
C GLY A 397 -4.58 -14.32 2.17
N GLY A 398 -3.50 -14.39 1.39
CA GLY A 398 -3.33 -15.43 0.38
C GLY A 398 -2.31 -15.09 -0.71
N ASP A 399 -2.33 -15.91 -1.75
CA ASP A 399 -1.44 -15.77 -2.91
C ASP A 399 -1.83 -14.58 -3.80
N LEU A 400 -0.82 -13.92 -4.36
CA LEU A 400 -0.97 -12.95 -5.44
C LEU A 400 -1.43 -13.62 -6.74
N PRO A 401 -2.07 -12.87 -7.66
CA PRO A 401 -2.63 -13.45 -8.89
C PRO A 401 -1.55 -14.04 -9.81
N GLY A 402 -0.33 -13.50 -9.79
CA GLY A 402 0.78 -13.90 -10.64
C GLY A 402 2.13 -13.92 -9.90
N THR A 403 3.19 -14.21 -10.64
CA THR A 403 4.57 -14.28 -10.13
C THR A 403 5.05 -12.91 -9.66
N VAL A 404 5.48 -12.84 -8.41
CA VAL A 404 6.08 -11.66 -7.79
C VAL A 404 7.54 -11.55 -8.18
N SER A 405 7.91 -10.39 -8.72
CA SER A 405 9.28 -10.06 -9.08
C SER A 405 9.99 -9.24 -8.00
N ARG A 406 9.23 -8.47 -7.21
CA ARG A 406 9.76 -7.62 -6.15
C ARG A 406 8.75 -7.36 -5.04
N ILE A 407 9.26 -7.19 -3.83
CA ILE A 407 8.51 -6.65 -2.70
C ILE A 407 9.16 -5.37 -2.17
N ASP A 408 8.33 -4.45 -1.70
CA ASP A 408 8.71 -3.28 -0.91
C ASP A 408 7.80 -3.14 0.31
N VAL A 409 8.28 -2.46 1.34
CA VAL A 409 7.56 -2.29 2.60
C VAL A 409 7.61 -0.83 3.01
N VAL A 410 6.46 -0.26 3.33
CA VAL A 410 6.34 1.09 3.90
C VAL A 410 5.39 1.02 5.09
N THR A 411 5.92 1.24 6.29
CA THR A 411 5.16 1.22 7.55
C THR A 411 4.31 -0.03 7.74
N ASP A 412 2.97 0.06 7.66
CA ASP A 412 2.04 -1.06 7.86
C ASP A 412 1.69 -1.78 6.54
N ALA A 413 2.24 -1.34 5.41
CA ALA A 413 1.91 -1.88 4.10
C ALA A 413 3.07 -2.66 3.47
N VAL A 414 2.73 -3.80 2.86
CA VAL A 414 3.59 -4.56 1.95
C VAL A 414 3.08 -4.35 0.53
N TYR A 415 4.01 -4.10 -0.39
CA TYR A 415 3.74 -3.92 -1.80
C TYR A 415 4.44 -5.01 -2.61
N ALA A 416 3.74 -5.54 -3.61
CA ALA A 416 4.23 -6.60 -4.48
C ALA A 416 4.09 -6.21 -5.95
N PHE A 417 5.18 -6.40 -6.70
CA PHE A 417 5.24 -6.15 -8.14
C PHE A 417 5.08 -7.49 -8.86
N VAL A 418 4.06 -7.59 -9.72
CA VAL A 418 3.63 -8.83 -10.37
C VAL A 418 3.86 -8.75 -11.89
N ASP A 419 4.78 -9.58 -12.39
CA ASP A 419 5.33 -9.54 -13.76
C ASP A 419 4.54 -10.35 -14.79
N ALA A 420 3.60 -11.19 -14.37
CA ALA A 420 2.79 -11.99 -15.27
C ALA A 420 1.31 -11.83 -14.95
N ASP A 421 0.48 -11.89 -15.99
CA ASP A 421 -0.96 -11.95 -15.83
C ASP A 421 -1.35 -13.21 -15.07
N GLY A 422 -2.15 -13.03 -14.03
CA GLY A 422 -2.70 -14.14 -13.28
C GLY A 422 -3.85 -14.81 -14.02
N ILE A 423 -4.23 -16.00 -13.54
CA ILE A 423 -5.41 -16.72 -14.07
C ILE A 423 -6.70 -15.95 -13.72
N SER A 424 -6.72 -15.23 -12.60
CA SER A 424 -7.92 -14.57 -12.07
C SER A 424 -7.94 -13.05 -12.25
N GLU A 425 -6.77 -12.41 -12.39
CA GLU A 425 -6.58 -10.96 -12.44
C GLU A 425 -5.25 -10.58 -13.12
N LEU A 426 -5.23 -9.46 -13.85
CA LEU A 426 -4.07 -8.96 -14.60
C LEU A 426 -2.83 -8.76 -13.68
N GLY A 427 -1.62 -8.78 -14.21
CA GLY A 427 -0.44 -8.35 -13.44
C GLY A 427 -0.51 -6.87 -13.03
N GLY A 428 0.37 -6.42 -12.13
CA GLY A 428 0.36 -5.05 -11.62
C GLY A 428 1.17 -4.84 -10.35
N VAL A 429 0.97 -3.69 -9.70
CA VAL A 429 1.43 -3.46 -8.32
C VAL A 429 0.25 -3.62 -7.37
N PHE A 430 0.43 -4.49 -6.38
CA PHE A 430 -0.54 -4.77 -5.34
C PHE A 430 -0.01 -4.33 -3.98
N HIS A 431 -0.90 -4.01 -3.05
CA HIS A 431 -0.59 -3.79 -1.65
C HIS A 431 -1.51 -4.60 -0.74
N SER A 432 -1.00 -4.84 0.47
CA SER A 432 -1.76 -5.33 1.61
C SER A 432 -1.34 -4.54 2.84
N GLN A 433 -2.31 -4.13 3.65
CA GLN A 433 -2.10 -3.42 4.90
C GLN A 433 -2.28 -4.38 6.08
N ALA A 434 -1.40 -4.29 7.08
CA ALA A 434 -1.53 -5.00 8.33
C ALA A 434 -2.72 -4.47 9.15
N ILE A 435 -3.50 -5.38 9.74
CA ILE A 435 -4.56 -5.08 10.70
C ILE A 435 -3.99 -5.28 12.11
N LEU A 436 -4.06 -4.24 12.94
CA LEU A 436 -3.39 -4.19 14.22
C LEU A 436 -4.39 -4.34 15.38
N ASN A 437 -4.09 -5.21 16.33
CA ASN A 437 -4.93 -5.30 17.54
C ASN A 437 -4.73 -4.08 18.46
N ALA A 438 -5.45 -4.07 19.59
CA ALA A 438 -5.34 -3.00 20.60
C ALA A 438 -3.92 -2.82 21.17
N ASN A 439 -3.09 -3.87 21.18
CA ASN A 439 -1.69 -3.82 21.58
C ASN A 439 -0.74 -3.41 20.44
N GLY A 440 -1.27 -3.26 19.22
CA GLY A 440 -0.54 -2.86 18.02
C GLY A 440 0.15 -4.01 17.29
N SER A 441 -0.03 -5.27 17.68
CA SER A 441 0.52 -6.42 16.94
C SER A 441 -0.40 -6.81 15.79
N ILE A 442 0.18 -7.39 14.74
CA ILE A 442 -0.56 -7.82 13.56
C ILE A 442 -1.44 -9.03 13.92
N VAL A 443 -2.71 -8.99 13.55
CA VAL A 443 -3.67 -10.11 13.73
C VAL A 443 -4.17 -10.69 12.42
N SER A 444 -4.16 -9.88 11.37
CA SER A 444 -4.53 -10.26 10.01
C SER A 444 -4.04 -9.20 9.02
N TRP A 445 -4.35 -9.37 7.74
CA TRP A 445 -3.97 -8.48 6.66
C TRP A 445 -5.18 -8.19 5.77
N THR A 446 -5.20 -7.01 5.14
CA THR A 446 -6.13 -6.77 4.02
C THR A 446 -5.79 -7.69 2.86
N ASN A 447 -6.78 -8.12 2.09
CA ASN A 447 -6.56 -8.81 0.83
C ASN A 447 -5.73 -7.94 -0.12
N TRP A 448 -5.05 -8.58 -1.08
CA TRP A 448 -4.30 -7.87 -2.11
C TRP A 448 -5.18 -6.92 -2.93
N GLN A 449 -4.81 -5.65 -2.97
CA GLN A 449 -5.48 -4.59 -3.74
C GLN A 449 -4.49 -3.87 -4.65
N ARG A 450 -4.93 -3.35 -5.81
CA ARG A 450 -4.05 -2.57 -6.71
C ARG A 450 -3.78 -1.17 -6.16
N VAL A 451 -2.62 -0.58 -6.50
CA VAL A 451 -2.21 0.74 -5.96
C VAL A 451 -1.61 1.75 -6.93
N GLN A 452 -1.31 1.35 -8.17
CA GLN A 452 -0.51 2.18 -9.06
C GLN A 452 -1.35 3.03 -10.02
N GLY A 453 -2.60 2.67 -10.28
CA GLY A 453 -3.37 3.31 -11.35
C GLY A 453 -3.00 2.85 -12.75
N ARG A 454 -2.44 1.64 -12.90
CA ARG A 454 -2.05 1.09 -14.21
C ARG A 454 -2.73 -0.23 -14.52
N ALA A 455 -3.03 -0.44 -15.80
CA ALA A 455 -3.63 -1.67 -16.33
C ALA A 455 -2.60 -2.49 -17.12
N LYS A 456 -1.45 -2.79 -16.51
CA LYS A 456 -0.38 -3.63 -17.12
C LYS A 456 0.37 -4.42 -16.05
N ALA A 457 0.88 -5.59 -16.43
CA ALA A 457 1.87 -6.32 -15.66
C ALA A 457 3.18 -5.54 -15.50
N ILE A 458 3.85 -5.73 -14.36
CA ILE A 458 4.99 -4.93 -13.92
C ILE A 458 6.17 -5.85 -13.61
N PHE A 459 7.22 -5.73 -14.43
CA PHE A 459 8.44 -6.50 -14.25
C PHE A 459 9.15 -6.16 -12.95
N THR A 460 9.29 -4.89 -12.61
CA THR A 460 9.95 -4.45 -11.37
C THR A 460 9.59 -3.00 -11.08
N GLY A 461 9.92 -2.53 -9.88
CA GLY A 461 9.68 -1.15 -9.50
C GLY A 461 10.17 -0.83 -8.10
N ASN A 462 9.90 0.38 -7.64
CA ASN A 462 10.16 0.81 -6.27
C ASN A 462 9.12 1.83 -5.83
N ILE A 463 8.96 1.97 -4.51
CA ILE A 463 8.15 3.02 -3.91
C ILE A 463 9.07 4.06 -3.28
N ASP A 464 8.93 5.31 -3.69
CA ASP A 464 9.55 6.42 -2.97
C ASP A 464 8.75 6.71 -1.71
N ALA A 465 9.17 6.14 -0.58
CA ALA A 465 8.52 6.33 0.72
C ALA A 465 8.43 7.78 1.19
N ALA A 466 9.17 8.73 0.59
CA ALA A 466 9.06 10.14 0.92
C ALA A 466 7.91 10.83 0.19
N THR A 467 7.52 10.35 -0.99
CA THR A 467 6.54 11.01 -1.88
C THR A 467 5.27 10.18 -2.07
N GLY A 468 5.37 8.85 -1.98
CA GLY A 468 4.31 7.93 -2.39
C GLY A 468 4.30 7.65 -3.89
N ASP A 469 5.31 8.09 -4.64
CA ASP A 469 5.41 7.83 -6.07
C ASP A 469 5.91 6.39 -6.31
N PHE A 470 5.28 5.69 -7.26
CA PHE A 470 5.72 4.37 -7.73
C PHE A 470 6.55 4.52 -8.99
N TRP A 471 7.79 4.04 -8.95
CA TRP A 471 8.64 3.87 -10.13
C TRP A 471 8.49 2.44 -10.62
N THR A 472 8.15 2.24 -11.90
CA THR A 472 7.90 0.90 -12.42
C THR A 472 8.46 0.70 -13.82
N VAL A 473 8.81 -0.55 -14.11
CA VAL A 473 9.15 -1.04 -15.43
C VAL A 473 8.07 -2.05 -15.81
N ASP A 474 7.43 -1.86 -16.95
CA ASP A 474 6.41 -2.82 -17.41
C ASP A 474 7.05 -4.17 -17.82
N SER A 475 6.21 -5.19 -17.99
CA SER A 475 6.68 -6.54 -18.37
C SER A 475 7.31 -6.63 -19.77
N SER A 476 7.16 -5.60 -20.62
CA SER A 476 7.94 -5.51 -21.87
C SER A 476 9.42 -5.19 -21.59
N LYS A 477 9.73 -4.70 -20.39
CA LYS A 477 11.06 -4.29 -19.93
C LYS A 477 11.66 -3.12 -20.72
N THR A 478 10.87 -2.40 -21.50
CA THR A 478 11.35 -1.28 -22.33
C THR A 478 10.95 0.09 -21.79
N SER A 479 9.88 0.15 -20.99
CA SER A 479 9.29 1.43 -20.57
C SER A 479 9.30 1.60 -19.06
N VAL A 480 9.75 2.78 -18.61
CA VAL A 480 9.77 3.18 -17.19
C VAL A 480 8.76 4.30 -16.94
N PHE A 481 8.01 4.17 -15.83
CA PHE A 481 6.92 5.07 -15.45
C PHE A 481 7.03 5.48 -13.99
N SER A 482 6.67 6.72 -13.68
CA SER A 482 6.42 7.20 -12.31
C SER A 482 4.98 7.65 -12.16
N THR A 483 4.31 7.27 -11.07
CA THR A 483 3.01 7.87 -10.73
C THR A 483 3.17 9.35 -10.39
N ARG A 484 2.16 10.17 -10.72
CA ARG A 484 2.13 11.62 -10.42
C ARG A 484 0.72 12.08 -10.08
N TRP A 485 0.62 13.06 -9.18
CA TRP A 485 -0.64 13.76 -8.91
C TRP A 485 -0.97 14.77 -10.01
N GLY A 486 -2.14 14.65 -10.64
CA GLY A 486 -2.71 15.67 -11.50
C GLY A 486 -3.83 15.24 -12.45
N ILE A 487 -4.21 16.18 -13.34
CA ILE A 487 -5.20 15.99 -14.40
C ILE A 487 -4.52 15.35 -15.62
N SER A 488 -4.69 14.04 -15.78
CA SER A 488 -3.94 13.22 -16.73
C SER A 488 -4.61 13.11 -18.11
N GLY A 489 -4.88 14.22 -18.80
CA GLY A 489 -5.45 14.17 -20.15
C GLY A 489 -4.61 13.31 -21.12
N GLN A 490 -5.28 12.50 -21.96
CA GLN A 490 -4.67 11.68 -23.02
C GLN A 490 -3.67 10.59 -22.56
N ASN A 491 -3.77 10.10 -21.33
CA ASN A 491 -2.78 9.17 -20.79
C ASN A 491 -3.03 7.67 -21.08
N GLY A 492 -4.14 7.32 -21.73
CA GLY A 492 -4.53 5.93 -22.00
C GLY A 492 -5.11 5.18 -20.79
N LEU A 493 -5.35 5.87 -19.67
CA LEU A 493 -5.89 5.32 -18.42
C LEU A 493 -7.25 5.95 -18.13
N LEU A 494 -7.40 6.73 -17.05
CA LEU A 494 -8.67 7.39 -16.71
C LEU A 494 -8.84 8.74 -17.43
N GLY A 495 -7.78 9.36 -17.92
CA GLY A 495 -7.84 10.67 -18.57
C GLY A 495 -8.01 10.65 -20.10
N GLY A 496 -8.35 9.49 -20.67
CA GLY A 496 -8.71 9.35 -22.09
C GLY A 496 -7.79 8.40 -22.86
N THR A 497 -7.92 8.39 -24.20
CA THR A 497 -7.03 7.63 -25.08
C THR A 497 -5.73 8.41 -25.33
N SER A 498 -4.69 7.75 -25.84
CA SER A 498 -3.43 8.44 -26.22
C SER A 498 -3.64 9.60 -27.22
N SER A 499 -4.75 9.61 -27.94
CA SER A 499 -5.11 10.65 -28.92
C SER A 499 -6.18 11.63 -28.46
N SER A 500 -6.94 11.36 -27.40
CA SER A 500 -8.08 12.22 -27.01
C SER A 500 -8.39 12.15 -25.52
N SER A 501 -8.32 13.30 -24.84
CA SER A 501 -8.78 13.47 -23.46
C SER A 501 -10.30 13.61 -23.36
N LYS A 502 -10.97 13.96 -24.46
CA LYS A 502 -12.42 14.23 -24.49
C LYS A 502 -13.27 13.01 -24.14
N VAL A 503 -12.73 11.82 -24.41
CA VAL A 503 -13.40 10.55 -24.16
C VAL A 503 -13.04 9.93 -22.80
N GLY A 504 -12.18 10.59 -22.03
CA GLY A 504 -11.73 10.12 -20.73
C GLY A 504 -12.73 10.37 -19.60
N LEU A 505 -12.61 9.60 -18.52
CA LEU A 505 -13.42 9.73 -17.31
C LEU A 505 -13.32 11.14 -16.69
N VAL A 506 -12.12 11.74 -16.70
CA VAL A 506 -11.88 13.09 -16.16
C VAL A 506 -12.75 14.14 -16.86
N GLN A 507 -12.75 14.12 -18.20
CA GLN A 507 -13.56 15.05 -18.98
C GLN A 507 -15.04 14.75 -18.80
N LEU A 508 -15.42 13.47 -18.88
CA LEU A 508 -16.80 13.03 -18.76
C LEU A 508 -17.43 13.43 -17.41
N MET A 509 -16.68 13.29 -16.30
CA MET A 509 -17.10 13.75 -14.98
C MET A 509 -17.29 15.26 -14.91
N SER A 510 -16.38 16.03 -15.53
CA SER A 510 -16.43 17.50 -15.53
C SER A 510 -17.63 18.02 -16.32
N ASP A 511 -17.96 17.38 -17.44
CA ASP A 511 -19.12 17.73 -18.28
C ASP A 511 -20.44 17.33 -17.62
N THR A 512 -20.45 16.16 -16.96
CA THR A 512 -21.63 15.62 -16.27
C THR A 512 -21.99 16.44 -15.03
N PHE A 513 -20.98 16.84 -14.25
CA PHE A 513 -21.09 17.57 -12.99
C PHE A 513 -20.39 18.94 -13.07
N PRO A 514 -21.02 19.94 -13.71
CA PRO A 514 -20.38 21.23 -13.90
C PRO A 514 -20.23 21.99 -12.58
N VAL A 515 -19.13 22.74 -12.46
CA VAL A 515 -18.78 23.53 -11.27
C VAL A 515 -19.91 24.47 -10.81
N LYS A 516 -20.66 25.04 -11.76
CA LYS A 516 -21.82 25.92 -11.47
C LYS A 516 -22.91 25.25 -10.62
N ASN A 517 -22.96 23.92 -10.61
CA ASN A 517 -23.86 23.10 -9.82
C ASN A 517 -23.14 22.42 -8.65
N ALA A 518 -22.05 23.02 -8.17
CA ALA A 518 -21.16 22.53 -7.12
C ALA A 518 -20.32 21.27 -7.45
N GLY A 519 -20.28 20.86 -8.73
CA GLY A 519 -19.48 19.73 -9.20
C GLY A 519 -19.88 18.38 -8.58
N VAL A 520 -18.90 17.52 -8.36
CA VAL A 520 -19.10 16.19 -7.74
C VAL A 520 -19.34 16.37 -6.24
N GLN A 521 -20.45 15.80 -5.75
CA GLN A 521 -20.88 15.88 -4.35
C GLN A 521 -20.71 14.56 -3.59
N GLY A 522 -20.54 13.45 -4.32
CA GLY A 522 -20.21 12.14 -3.78
C GLY A 522 -19.54 11.29 -4.86
N PHE A 523 -18.60 10.44 -4.45
CA PHE A 523 -17.92 9.49 -5.31
C PHE A 523 -17.64 8.21 -4.53
N PHE A 524 -18.01 7.08 -5.12
CA PHE A 524 -18.01 5.77 -4.49
C PHE A 524 -17.38 4.75 -5.43
N ASP A 525 -16.40 4.00 -4.93
CA ASP A 525 -15.88 2.81 -5.60
C ASP A 525 -16.59 1.59 -5.05
N LEU A 526 -17.18 0.79 -5.95
CA LEU A 526 -17.86 -0.46 -5.64
C LEU A 526 -17.02 -1.60 -6.22
N PRO A 527 -16.31 -2.37 -5.38
CA PRO A 527 -15.41 -3.41 -5.85
C PRO A 527 -16.17 -4.62 -6.38
N LYS A 528 -15.47 -5.46 -7.15
CA LYS A 528 -16.03 -6.71 -7.69
C LYS A 528 -16.57 -7.66 -6.62
N SER A 529 -16.06 -7.56 -5.40
CA SER A 529 -16.51 -8.36 -4.24
C SER A 529 -17.82 -7.88 -3.62
N ASN A 530 -18.43 -6.81 -4.13
CA ASN A 530 -19.72 -6.34 -3.64
C ASN A 530 -20.81 -7.41 -3.84
N ALA A 531 -21.59 -7.69 -2.81
CA ALA A 531 -22.61 -8.75 -2.82
C ALA A 531 -23.69 -8.55 -3.91
N GLY A 532 -23.99 -7.30 -4.30
CA GLY A 532 -24.95 -7.01 -5.35
C GLY A 532 -24.42 -7.25 -6.78
N PHE A 533 -23.16 -7.66 -6.94
CA PHE A 533 -22.51 -7.92 -8.24
C PHE A 533 -22.27 -9.41 -8.47
N SER A 534 -22.24 -9.83 -9.74
CA SER A 534 -21.90 -11.20 -10.10
C SER A 534 -20.47 -11.54 -9.67
N GLN A 535 -20.33 -12.65 -8.95
CA GLN A 535 -19.03 -13.23 -8.59
C GLN A 535 -18.55 -14.26 -9.62
N THR A 536 -19.34 -14.51 -10.68
CA THR A 536 -19.05 -15.50 -11.72
C THR A 536 -17.95 -15.00 -12.65
N VAL A 537 -16.87 -15.78 -12.79
CA VAL A 537 -15.78 -15.48 -13.73
C VAL A 537 -16.33 -15.38 -15.16
N GLY A 538 -15.96 -14.30 -15.86
CA GLY A 538 -16.48 -13.91 -17.17
C GLY A 538 -17.59 -12.86 -17.09
N GLU A 539 -18.18 -12.64 -15.92
CA GLU A 539 -19.31 -11.71 -15.73
C GLU A 539 -19.04 -10.62 -14.69
N ARG A 540 -17.90 -10.68 -13.97
CA ARG A 540 -17.60 -9.78 -12.87
C ARG A 540 -17.50 -8.33 -13.33
N ILE A 541 -17.92 -7.42 -12.46
CA ILE A 541 -17.87 -5.97 -12.64
C ILE A 541 -17.37 -5.27 -11.38
N SER A 542 -16.60 -4.20 -11.53
CA SER A 542 -16.49 -3.15 -10.51
C SER A 542 -16.98 -1.83 -11.10
N MET A 543 -17.47 -0.93 -10.25
CA MET A 543 -18.17 0.28 -10.71
C MET A 543 -17.80 1.50 -9.86
N PHE A 544 -17.62 2.64 -10.53
CA PHE A 544 -17.69 3.94 -9.87
C PHE A 544 -19.12 4.47 -9.90
N VAL A 545 -19.55 5.07 -8.79
CA VAL A 545 -20.77 5.88 -8.74
C VAL A 545 -20.40 7.30 -8.34
N ALA A 546 -20.67 8.25 -9.22
CA ALA A 546 -20.53 9.67 -8.93
C ALA A 546 -21.91 10.32 -8.81
N THR A 547 -22.04 11.26 -7.87
CA THR A 547 -23.29 11.97 -7.60
C THR A 547 -23.08 13.47 -7.58
N GLY A 548 -24.16 14.20 -7.87
CA GLY A 548 -24.16 15.65 -7.83
C GLY A 548 -25.58 16.19 -7.70
N TYR A 549 -25.78 17.43 -8.12
CA TYR A 549 -27.09 18.05 -8.08
C TYR A 549 -28.06 17.36 -9.05
N LYS A 550 -29.04 16.61 -8.50
CA LYS A 550 -30.13 15.92 -9.20
C LYS A 550 -29.69 14.87 -10.23
N LYS A 551 -28.46 14.36 -10.07
CA LYS A 551 -27.82 13.52 -11.08
C LYS A 551 -26.94 12.46 -10.44
N VAL A 552 -26.94 11.28 -11.07
CA VAL A 552 -26.12 10.12 -10.73
C VAL A 552 -25.43 9.63 -12.01
N MET A 553 -24.19 9.19 -11.89
CA MET A 553 -23.42 8.58 -12.97
C MET A 553 -22.86 7.24 -12.50
N LEU A 554 -23.13 6.18 -13.25
CA LEU A 554 -22.60 4.84 -13.05
C LEU A 554 -21.53 4.57 -14.11
N VAL A 555 -20.36 4.09 -13.72
CA VAL A 555 -19.24 3.86 -14.64
C VAL A 555 -18.61 2.50 -14.36
N GLU A 556 -18.55 1.63 -15.36
CA GLU A 556 -17.78 0.39 -15.25
C GLU A 556 -16.29 0.72 -15.08
N SER A 557 -15.72 0.39 -13.92
CA SER A 557 -14.31 0.63 -13.61
C SER A 557 -13.42 -0.58 -13.93
N GLY A 558 -14.00 -1.78 -13.97
CA GLY A 558 -13.29 -3.03 -14.26
C GLY A 558 -14.24 -4.15 -14.64
N ARG A 559 -13.74 -5.12 -15.42
CA ARG A 559 -14.52 -6.26 -15.92
C ARG A 559 -13.62 -7.46 -16.24
N ASP A 560 -14.23 -8.61 -16.47
CA ASP A 560 -13.51 -9.75 -17.02
C ASP A 560 -13.27 -9.61 -18.53
N VAL A 561 -12.02 -9.85 -18.96
CA VAL A 561 -11.62 -9.98 -20.36
C VAL A 561 -10.92 -11.34 -20.49
N ALA A 562 -11.50 -12.24 -21.27
CA ALA A 562 -11.02 -13.62 -21.40
C ALA A 562 -10.84 -14.35 -20.03
N GLY A 563 -11.74 -14.09 -19.08
CA GLY A 563 -11.72 -14.69 -17.73
C GLY A 563 -10.79 -13.99 -16.72
N VAL A 564 -10.02 -12.99 -17.16
CA VAL A 564 -9.11 -12.22 -16.30
C VAL A 564 -9.73 -10.88 -15.94
N PHE A 565 -9.83 -10.58 -14.65
CA PHE A 565 -10.34 -9.28 -14.20
C PHE A 565 -9.35 -8.17 -14.58
N THR A 566 -9.82 -7.22 -15.37
CA THR A 566 -9.02 -6.19 -16.04
C THR A 566 -9.65 -4.81 -15.79
N PRO A 567 -8.85 -3.77 -15.46
CA PRO A 567 -9.36 -2.42 -15.32
C PRO A 567 -9.89 -1.88 -16.66
N ARG A 568 -11.00 -1.12 -16.64
CA ARG A 568 -11.43 -0.36 -17.81
C ARG A 568 -10.56 0.89 -17.95
N THR A 569 -10.06 1.15 -19.15
CA THR A 569 -9.20 2.31 -19.44
C THR A 569 -9.54 2.94 -20.80
N GLY A 570 -9.06 4.16 -21.02
CA GLY A 570 -9.18 4.87 -22.29
C GLY A 570 -10.53 5.57 -22.44
N ASP A 571 -11.43 4.96 -23.20
CA ASP A 571 -12.71 5.55 -23.61
C ASP A 571 -13.85 5.15 -22.67
N PHE A 572 -14.43 6.18 -22.03
CA PHE A 572 -15.58 6.08 -21.13
C PHE A 572 -16.85 6.74 -21.70
N SER A 573 -16.76 7.37 -22.87
CA SER A 573 -17.84 8.15 -23.50
C SER A 573 -18.53 7.41 -24.64
N THR A 574 -17.80 6.62 -25.42
CA THR A 574 -18.36 5.94 -26.59
C THR A 574 -19.33 4.84 -26.15
N GLY A 575 -20.60 5.01 -26.51
CA GLY A 575 -21.68 4.10 -26.14
C GLY A 575 -22.28 4.37 -24.76
N GLU A 576 -21.95 5.49 -24.11
CA GLU A 576 -22.65 5.92 -22.90
C GLU A 576 -24.15 6.11 -23.16
N LEU A 577 -24.95 5.92 -22.12
CA LEU A 577 -26.38 6.26 -22.14
C LEU A 577 -26.62 7.44 -21.20
N THR A 578 -27.33 8.46 -21.69
CA THR A 578 -27.79 9.59 -20.88
C THR A 578 -29.30 9.61 -20.81
N SER A 579 -29.84 9.62 -19.60
CA SER A 579 -31.26 9.80 -19.29
C SER A 579 -31.51 11.11 -18.53
N THR A 580 -32.61 11.77 -18.90
CA THR A 580 -33.01 13.08 -18.36
C THR A 580 -34.38 13.08 -17.69
N ASP A 581 -35.04 11.93 -17.57
CA ASP A 581 -36.37 11.79 -16.94
C ASP A 581 -36.36 10.87 -15.71
N GLY A 582 -35.17 10.44 -15.27
CA GLY A 582 -34.98 9.54 -14.14
C GLY A 582 -35.24 8.06 -14.45
N SER A 583 -35.62 7.72 -15.70
CA SER A 583 -35.80 6.35 -16.17
C SER A 583 -34.59 5.81 -16.91
N LEU A 584 -34.53 4.51 -17.19
CA LEU A 584 -33.55 3.89 -18.08
C LEU A 584 -34.12 3.65 -19.48
N GLY A 585 -35.14 4.42 -19.90
CA GLY A 585 -35.76 4.26 -21.22
C GLY A 585 -34.72 4.28 -22.35
N GLY A 586 -34.74 3.25 -23.19
CA GLY A 586 -33.76 3.06 -24.26
C GLY A 586 -32.47 2.35 -23.85
N PHE A 587 -32.37 1.84 -22.62
CA PHE A 587 -31.29 0.93 -22.22
C PHE A 587 -31.42 -0.40 -22.96
N ASP A 588 -30.50 -0.65 -23.89
CA ASP A 588 -30.28 -1.96 -24.48
C ASP A 588 -29.25 -2.75 -23.67
N ASP A 589 -29.45 -4.06 -23.53
CA ASP A 589 -28.56 -4.92 -22.75
C ASP A 589 -27.27 -5.24 -23.54
N VAL A 590 -26.45 -4.20 -23.76
CA VAL A 590 -25.21 -4.30 -24.54
C VAL A 590 -24.05 -4.50 -23.59
N ALA A 591 -23.37 -5.63 -23.74
CA ALA A 591 -22.24 -6.08 -22.90
C ALA A 591 -21.00 -5.16 -22.87
N THR A 592 -21.01 -3.98 -23.50
CA THR A 592 -19.83 -3.11 -23.64
C THR A 592 -20.01 -1.69 -23.10
N ARG A 593 -21.16 -1.35 -22.51
CA ARG A 593 -21.47 0.03 -22.08
C ARG A 593 -20.48 0.55 -21.03
N PRO A 594 -19.81 1.71 -21.26
CA PRO A 594 -18.89 2.28 -20.27
C PRO A 594 -19.56 2.96 -19.09
N ALA A 595 -20.63 3.71 -19.37
CA ALA A 595 -21.23 4.64 -18.43
C ALA A 595 -22.73 4.83 -18.66
N LEU A 596 -23.43 5.19 -17.58
CA LEU A 596 -24.83 5.55 -17.54
C LEU A 596 -25.00 6.83 -16.72
N ILE A 597 -25.55 7.87 -17.32
CA ILE A 597 -25.79 9.18 -16.69
C ILE A 597 -27.29 9.36 -16.54
N ILE A 598 -27.77 9.55 -15.32
CA ILE A 598 -29.21 9.61 -15.01
C ILE A 598 -29.52 10.90 -14.28
N SER A 599 -30.49 11.66 -14.78
CA SER A 599 -30.99 12.89 -14.19
C SER A 599 -32.50 13.02 -14.38
N GLY A 600 -33.14 13.93 -13.66
CA GLY A 600 -34.58 14.15 -13.73
C GLY A 600 -35.41 13.14 -12.93
N GLY A 601 -36.73 13.15 -13.14
CA GLY A 601 -37.65 12.29 -12.39
C GLY A 601 -37.57 12.54 -10.88
N ASP A 602 -37.61 11.48 -10.07
CA ASP A 602 -37.55 11.61 -8.61
C ASP A 602 -36.18 12.10 -8.10
N LEU A 603 -35.12 12.07 -8.93
CA LEU A 603 -33.84 12.69 -8.57
C LEU A 603 -33.94 14.21 -8.46
N ASP A 604 -34.89 14.85 -9.16
CA ASP A 604 -35.17 16.28 -9.00
C ASP A 604 -35.67 16.61 -7.59
N THR A 605 -36.43 15.69 -7.00
CA THR A 605 -36.96 15.81 -5.63
C THR A 605 -35.89 15.55 -4.59
N VAL A 606 -34.98 14.58 -4.82
CA VAL A 606 -33.85 14.30 -3.91
C VAL A 606 -32.87 15.49 -3.81
N GLN A 607 -32.71 16.25 -4.91
CA GLN A 607 -31.83 17.40 -5.06
C GLN A 607 -30.32 17.08 -4.99
N ALA A 608 -29.57 17.71 -4.09
CA ALA A 608 -28.14 17.48 -3.92
C ALA A 608 -27.90 16.06 -3.37
N ILE A 609 -27.41 15.15 -4.22
CA ILE A 609 -27.17 13.73 -3.89
C ILE A 609 -25.72 13.58 -3.42
N ASN A 610 -25.53 13.07 -2.22
CA ASN A 610 -24.22 12.95 -1.57
C ASN A 610 -23.95 11.55 -1.01
N SER A 611 -24.88 10.61 -1.16
CA SER A 611 -24.75 9.28 -0.60
C SER A 611 -25.36 8.21 -1.50
N VAL A 612 -24.66 7.07 -1.58
CA VAL A 612 -25.00 5.92 -2.40
C VAL A 612 -24.72 4.66 -1.60
N THR A 613 -25.57 3.66 -1.76
CA THR A 613 -25.26 2.29 -1.34
C THR A 613 -26.00 1.28 -2.20
N ILE A 614 -25.56 0.02 -2.14
CA ILE A 614 -26.29 -1.12 -2.70
C ILE A 614 -26.87 -1.92 -1.54
N VAL A 615 -28.14 -2.33 -1.69
CA VAL A 615 -28.82 -3.24 -0.77
C VAL A 615 -29.18 -4.49 -1.55
N ASP A 616 -28.94 -5.67 -0.96
CA ASP A 616 -29.22 -6.97 -1.57
C ASP A 616 -30.00 -7.82 -0.58
N ASP A 617 -31.24 -8.17 -0.92
CA ASP A 617 -32.11 -8.98 -0.04
C ASP A 617 -31.98 -10.49 -0.27
N GLY A 618 -31.02 -10.94 -1.08
CA GLY A 618 -30.88 -12.33 -1.50
C GLY A 618 -31.86 -12.76 -2.60
N ASN A 619 -32.70 -11.86 -3.14
CA ASN A 619 -33.50 -12.04 -4.36
C ASN A 619 -33.19 -10.97 -5.42
N TYR A 620 -33.04 -9.72 -4.97
CA TYR A 620 -32.76 -8.56 -5.80
C TYR A 620 -31.72 -7.63 -5.16
N GLY A 621 -30.95 -6.97 -6.03
CA GLY A 621 -30.11 -5.84 -5.69
C GLY A 621 -30.75 -4.51 -6.09
N TRP A 622 -30.57 -3.48 -5.26
CA TRP A 622 -31.02 -2.11 -5.55
C TRP A 622 -29.92 -1.09 -5.33
N LEU A 623 -29.89 -0.07 -6.19
CA LEU A 623 -29.07 1.11 -6.00
C LEU A 623 -29.90 2.17 -5.27
N CYS A 624 -29.49 2.51 -4.05
CA CYS A 624 -30.14 3.54 -3.24
C CYS A 624 -29.29 4.81 -3.24
N VAL A 625 -29.93 5.96 -3.45
CA VAL A 625 -29.29 7.27 -3.45
C VAL A 625 -29.99 8.21 -2.47
N GLY A 626 -29.21 9.02 -1.75
CA GLY A 626 -29.70 9.89 -0.69
C GLY A 626 -29.15 11.30 -0.82
N GLY A 627 -29.96 12.28 -0.43
CA GLY A 627 -29.60 13.68 -0.57
C GLY A 627 -30.32 14.64 0.37
N TYR A 628 -30.33 15.90 -0.03
CA TYR A 628 -30.85 17.00 0.78
C TYR A 628 -32.34 16.88 1.11
N ALA A 629 -33.14 16.36 0.18
CA ALA A 629 -34.60 16.38 0.29
C ALA A 629 -35.25 14.98 0.26
N GLY A 630 -34.49 13.90 0.13
CA GLY A 630 -35.07 12.56 0.11
C GLY A 630 -34.07 11.43 -0.11
N ILE A 631 -34.62 10.24 -0.30
CA ILE A 631 -33.95 9.04 -0.77
C ILE A 631 -34.70 8.54 -2.00
N ALA A 632 -33.98 8.05 -3.00
CA ALA A 632 -34.56 7.35 -4.13
C ALA A 632 -33.87 6.00 -4.35
N VAL A 633 -34.60 5.06 -4.94
CA VAL A 633 -34.13 3.72 -5.26
C VAL A 633 -34.38 3.46 -6.75
N LEU A 634 -33.37 2.92 -7.43
CA LEU A 634 -33.51 2.44 -8.81
C LEU A 634 -34.27 1.11 -8.80
N GLN A 635 -35.48 1.10 -9.36
CA GLN A 635 -36.37 -0.07 -9.36
C GLN A 635 -37.10 -0.22 -10.70
N GLY A 636 -37.46 -1.45 -11.05
CA GLY A 636 -38.39 -1.78 -12.13
C GLY A 636 -39.86 -1.78 -11.65
N SER A 637 -40.73 -2.43 -12.42
CA SER A 637 -42.14 -2.58 -12.06
C SER A 637 -42.31 -3.30 -10.72
N ALA A 638 -43.23 -2.82 -9.88
CA ALA A 638 -43.55 -3.39 -8.56
C ALA A 638 -42.36 -3.51 -7.60
N GLY A 639 -41.40 -2.58 -7.65
CA GLY A 639 -40.29 -2.54 -6.69
C GLY A 639 -39.14 -3.50 -6.96
N VAL A 640 -39.17 -4.23 -8.08
CA VAL A 640 -38.17 -5.23 -8.41
C VAL A 640 -36.81 -4.58 -8.72
N GLY A 641 -35.73 -5.10 -8.13
CA GLY A 641 -34.36 -4.71 -8.42
C GLY A 641 -33.74 -5.55 -9.55
N TRP A 642 -32.41 -5.49 -9.73
CA TRP A 642 -31.74 -6.47 -10.60
C TRP A 642 -31.63 -7.82 -9.86
N ALA A 643 -31.65 -8.93 -10.60
CA ALA A 643 -31.69 -10.27 -10.01
C ALA A 643 -30.40 -10.63 -9.23
N THR A 644 -30.49 -11.59 -8.31
CA THR A 644 -29.38 -12.14 -7.50
C THR A 644 -28.26 -12.82 -8.24
N ALA A 645 -28.42 -13.13 -9.52
CA ALA A 645 -27.27 -13.43 -10.36
C ALA A 645 -26.24 -12.27 -10.33
N GLY A 646 -26.65 -11.09 -9.85
CA GLY A 646 -25.85 -9.91 -9.61
C GLY A 646 -25.79 -9.02 -10.86
N LEU A 647 -25.47 -7.76 -10.65
CA LEU A 647 -25.12 -6.88 -11.76
C LEU A 647 -23.81 -7.37 -12.40
N LYS A 648 -23.77 -7.42 -13.74
CA LYS A 648 -22.64 -7.95 -14.52
C LYS A 648 -21.96 -6.86 -15.34
N SER A 649 -20.83 -7.19 -15.97
CA SER A 649 -20.13 -6.29 -16.91
C SER A 649 -21.07 -5.73 -17.99
N GLY A 650 -20.86 -4.48 -18.39
CA GLY A 650 -21.75 -3.74 -19.28
C GLY A 650 -23.01 -3.21 -18.60
N LEU A 651 -23.10 -3.30 -17.27
CA LEU A 651 -24.31 -3.01 -16.47
C LEU A 651 -25.48 -3.96 -16.82
N VAL A 652 -25.17 -5.14 -17.33
CA VAL A 652 -26.14 -6.20 -17.63
C VAL A 652 -26.82 -6.63 -16.33
N GLY A 653 -28.15 -6.66 -16.33
CA GLY A 653 -29.00 -6.83 -15.15
C GLY A 653 -29.89 -5.62 -14.87
N LEU A 654 -29.52 -4.44 -15.37
CA LEU A 654 -30.44 -3.31 -15.51
C LEU A 654 -31.35 -3.52 -16.74
N SER A 655 -32.50 -2.83 -16.77
CA SER A 655 -33.43 -2.87 -17.91
C SER A 655 -34.02 -1.50 -18.18
N ASP A 656 -34.55 -1.31 -19.38
CA ASP A 656 -35.22 -0.07 -19.82
C ASP A 656 -36.46 0.29 -19.00
N SER A 657 -37.05 -0.69 -18.32
CA SER A 657 -38.20 -0.52 -17.42
C SER A 657 -37.86 0.10 -16.07
N MET A 658 -36.57 0.22 -15.72
CA MET A 658 -36.15 0.72 -14.42
C MET A 658 -36.18 2.25 -14.36
N SER A 659 -36.50 2.80 -13.19
CA SER A 659 -36.43 4.23 -12.92
C SER A 659 -36.17 4.50 -11.43
N PHE A 660 -35.61 5.68 -11.12
CA PHE A 660 -35.51 6.11 -9.73
C PHE A 660 -36.89 6.48 -9.18
N LYS A 661 -37.19 5.95 -7.99
CA LYS A 661 -38.42 6.23 -7.25
C LYS A 661 -38.12 6.62 -5.80
N LEU A 662 -38.85 7.58 -5.25
CA LEU A 662 -38.71 8.01 -3.86
C LEU A 662 -38.98 6.87 -2.87
N LEU A 663 -38.17 6.78 -1.81
CA LEU A 663 -38.31 5.80 -0.73
C LEU A 663 -38.33 6.52 0.62
N GLY A 664 -39.47 6.43 1.31
CA GLY A 664 -39.71 7.13 2.58
C GLY A 664 -39.71 8.66 2.47
N ASP A 665 -40.13 9.33 3.54
CA ASP A 665 -40.09 10.80 3.67
C ASP A 665 -38.90 11.22 4.55
N LEU A 666 -37.68 10.94 4.07
CA LEU A 666 -36.43 11.11 4.83
C LEU A 666 -35.48 12.10 4.14
N GLY A 667 -35.43 13.34 4.63
CA GLY A 667 -34.55 14.40 4.12
C GLY A 667 -33.25 14.60 4.91
N LYS A 668 -32.38 15.49 4.42
CA LYS A 668 -31.07 15.83 5.02
C LYS A 668 -30.18 14.61 5.23
N VAL A 669 -30.14 13.72 4.25
CA VAL A 669 -29.32 12.52 4.30
C VAL A 669 -27.84 12.91 4.32
N ARG A 670 -27.10 12.28 5.24
CA ARG A 670 -25.65 12.40 5.42
C ARG A 670 -24.93 11.18 4.88
N LYS A 671 -25.48 9.99 5.14
CA LYS A 671 -24.90 8.71 4.71
C LYS A 671 -25.99 7.63 4.64
N LEU A 672 -25.89 6.80 3.62
CA LEU A 672 -26.60 5.55 3.46
C LEU A 672 -25.62 4.39 3.67
N VAL A 673 -26.06 3.34 4.34
CA VAL A 673 -25.30 2.09 4.47
C VAL A 673 -26.25 0.94 4.18
N GLY A 674 -25.90 0.10 3.21
CA GLY A 674 -26.59 -1.15 2.90
C GLY A 674 -25.88 -2.32 3.56
N GLN A 675 -26.62 -3.19 4.22
CA GLN A 675 -26.10 -4.45 4.73
C GLN A 675 -27.18 -5.54 4.70
N GLY A 676 -26.97 -6.56 3.87
CA GLY A 676 -28.01 -7.52 3.53
C GLY A 676 -29.27 -6.80 3.03
N ASP A 677 -30.43 -7.18 3.56
CA ASP A 677 -31.73 -6.59 3.24
C ASP A 677 -32.00 -5.24 3.96
N LYS A 678 -31.02 -4.69 4.69
CA LYS A 678 -31.21 -3.45 5.47
C LYS A 678 -30.60 -2.24 4.78
N LEU A 679 -31.39 -1.17 4.69
CA LEU A 679 -30.94 0.19 4.38
C LEU A 679 -30.92 1.02 5.65
N TYR A 680 -29.73 1.45 6.08
CA TYR A 680 -29.55 2.41 7.16
C TYR A 680 -29.42 3.82 6.60
N VAL A 681 -30.17 4.75 7.19
CA VAL A 681 -30.23 6.15 6.74
C VAL A 681 -29.80 7.05 7.88
N LEU A 682 -28.63 7.68 7.74
CA LEU A 682 -28.22 8.75 8.63
C LEU A 682 -28.70 10.10 8.10
N THR A 683 -29.43 10.82 8.94
CA THR A 683 -29.74 12.23 8.75
C THR A 683 -29.00 13.08 9.79
N ASN A 684 -29.14 14.40 9.76
CA ASN A 684 -28.57 15.30 10.77
C ASN A 684 -29.00 14.99 12.21
N LYS A 685 -30.18 14.38 12.38
CA LYS A 685 -30.86 14.23 13.67
C LYS A 685 -31.26 12.81 13.99
N ASN A 686 -31.41 11.96 13.00
CA ASN A 686 -31.93 10.61 13.20
C ASN A 686 -31.12 9.59 12.42
N LEU A 687 -30.98 8.41 13.01
CA LEU A 687 -30.54 7.19 12.33
C LEU A 687 -31.77 6.30 12.16
N TYR A 688 -32.07 5.93 10.92
CA TYR A 688 -33.18 5.03 10.58
C TYR A 688 -32.68 3.72 9.98
N ARG A 689 -33.53 2.69 10.04
CA ARG A 689 -33.38 1.42 9.31
C ARG A 689 -34.66 1.12 8.55
N ILE A 690 -34.52 0.73 7.30
CA ILE A 690 -35.58 0.22 6.43
C ILE A 690 -35.18 -1.20 6.02
N THR A 691 -36.10 -2.15 6.13
CA THR A 691 -35.89 -3.49 5.55
C THR A 691 -36.40 -3.48 4.12
N LEU A 692 -35.52 -3.62 3.14
CA LEU A 692 -35.88 -3.63 1.74
C LEU A 692 -36.36 -5.01 1.30
N SER A 693 -37.35 -4.96 0.43
CA SER A 693 -37.89 -6.04 -0.37
C SER A 693 -38.63 -5.38 -1.54
N ALA A 694 -38.94 -6.10 -2.60
CA ALA A 694 -39.69 -5.52 -3.73
C ALA A 694 -40.99 -4.84 -3.26
N ALA A 695 -41.73 -5.45 -2.32
CA ALA A 695 -42.95 -4.86 -1.77
C ALA A 695 -42.70 -3.54 -1.00
N GLN A 696 -41.65 -3.47 -0.18
CA GLN A 696 -41.30 -2.25 0.56
C GLN A 696 -40.80 -1.14 -0.37
N VAL A 697 -40.03 -1.50 -1.40
CA VAL A 697 -39.55 -0.56 -2.42
C VAL A 697 -40.72 -0.03 -3.27
N ALA A 698 -41.70 -0.87 -3.60
CA ALA A 698 -42.93 -0.48 -4.29
C ALA A 698 -43.84 0.44 -3.45
N ALA A 699 -43.82 0.29 -2.12
CA ALA A 699 -44.57 1.16 -1.21
C ALA A 699 -44.04 2.60 -1.19
N GLY A 700 -42.81 2.84 -1.67
CA GLY A 700 -42.22 4.16 -1.84
C GLY A 700 -42.22 4.99 -0.56
N ALA A 701 -42.90 6.14 -0.57
CA ALA A 701 -43.02 7.03 0.60
C ALA A 701 -43.69 6.37 1.82
N SER A 702 -44.47 5.31 1.63
CA SER A 702 -45.13 4.55 2.70
C SER A 702 -44.32 3.36 3.23
N ALA A 703 -43.04 3.25 2.86
CA ALA A 703 -42.16 2.20 3.38
C ALA A 703 -42.08 2.24 4.93
N THR A 704 -41.94 1.07 5.55
CA THR A 704 -41.86 0.96 7.01
C THR A 704 -40.46 1.35 7.49
N VAL A 705 -40.38 2.37 8.35
CA VAL A 705 -39.12 2.92 8.86
C VAL A 705 -39.02 2.68 10.37
N VAL A 706 -37.86 2.19 10.82
CA VAL A 706 -37.52 2.07 12.25
C VAL A 706 -36.51 3.14 12.62
N THR A 707 -36.83 3.98 13.60
CA THR A 707 -35.86 4.93 14.18
C THR A 707 -34.99 4.21 15.19
N LEU A 708 -33.67 4.26 14.97
CA LEU A 708 -32.67 3.64 15.84
C LEU A 708 -31.99 4.65 16.77
N ALA A 709 -31.84 5.90 16.35
CA ALA A 709 -31.29 6.96 17.20
C ALA A 709 -31.89 8.32 16.83
N THR A 710 -32.05 9.18 17.82
CA THR A 710 -32.39 10.60 17.66
C THR A 710 -31.37 11.42 18.45
N ALA A 711 -30.73 12.39 17.80
CA ALA A 711 -29.78 13.29 18.42
C ALA A 711 -30.53 14.33 19.26
N ASP A 712 -30.03 14.55 20.48
CA ASP A 712 -30.50 15.64 21.37
C ASP A 712 -30.47 16.99 20.67
N ASP A 713 -31.22 17.97 21.18
CA ASP A 713 -31.43 19.27 20.52
C ASP A 713 -30.14 19.97 20.09
N ASP A 714 -29.08 19.89 20.89
CA ASP A 714 -27.76 20.47 20.61
C ASP A 714 -26.79 19.53 19.87
N GLN A 715 -27.10 18.23 19.80
CA GLN A 715 -26.29 17.24 19.11
C GLN A 715 -26.68 17.12 17.64
N ARG A 716 -25.69 16.83 16.77
CA ARG A 716 -25.89 16.50 15.36
C ARG A 716 -25.09 15.26 15.00
N PHE A 717 -25.64 14.44 14.11
CA PHE A 717 -24.90 13.32 13.53
C PHE A 717 -24.12 13.73 12.29
N SER A 718 -22.92 13.17 12.14
CA SER A 718 -21.97 13.54 11.08
C SER A 718 -21.60 12.36 10.17
N ASP A 719 -21.53 11.14 10.72
CA ASP A 719 -21.17 9.90 10.01
C ASP A 719 -21.69 8.66 10.78
N ILE A 720 -21.81 7.55 10.07
CA ILE A 720 -22.13 6.22 10.62
C ILE A 720 -21.25 5.14 10.01
N LEU A 721 -21.01 4.09 10.80
CA LEU A 721 -20.53 2.81 10.31
C LEU A 721 -21.42 1.73 10.89
N ILE A 722 -21.98 0.88 10.03
CA ILE A 722 -22.78 -0.29 10.43
C ILE A 722 -22.04 -1.52 9.94
N THR A 723 -21.83 -2.47 10.85
CA THR A 723 -21.14 -3.72 10.57
C THR A 723 -21.75 -4.84 11.41
N ASP A 724 -22.62 -5.59 10.77
CA ASP A 724 -23.41 -6.67 11.35
C ASP A 724 -24.23 -6.14 12.55
N LYS A 725 -23.91 -6.60 13.76
CA LYS A 725 -24.60 -6.20 15.01
C LYS A 725 -24.17 -4.82 15.51
N LEU A 726 -23.01 -4.34 15.10
CA LEU A 726 -22.38 -3.12 15.60
C LEU A 726 -22.81 -1.90 14.80
N ALA A 727 -23.21 -0.84 15.50
CA ALA A 727 -23.32 0.49 14.95
C ALA A 727 -22.33 1.42 15.64
N LEU A 728 -21.63 2.24 14.85
CA LEU A 728 -20.83 3.37 15.31
C LEU A 728 -21.43 4.64 14.75
N LEU A 729 -21.62 5.63 15.61
CA LEU A 729 -22.31 6.87 15.29
C LEU A 729 -21.41 8.04 15.68
N ALA A 730 -21.00 8.82 14.69
CA ALA A 730 -20.23 10.04 14.90
C ALA A 730 -21.17 11.20 15.15
N THR A 731 -20.87 11.97 16.20
CA THR A 731 -21.70 13.10 16.63
C THR A 731 -20.86 14.36 16.82
N SER A 732 -21.54 15.50 16.94
CA SER A 732 -20.92 16.77 17.32
C SER A 732 -20.30 16.75 18.73
N ASP A 733 -20.58 15.74 19.54
CA ASP A 733 -20.11 15.60 20.93
C ASP A 733 -19.21 14.36 21.16
N GLY A 734 -18.94 13.56 20.13
CA GLY A 734 -18.06 12.40 20.27
C GLY A 734 -18.44 11.25 19.37
N MET A 735 -18.14 10.04 19.83
CA MET A 735 -18.44 8.79 19.15
C MET A 735 -19.27 7.90 20.07
N LEU A 736 -20.35 7.37 19.51
CA LEU A 736 -21.21 6.39 20.16
C LEU A 736 -21.06 5.03 19.48
N ARG A 737 -21.22 3.95 20.23
CA ARG A 737 -21.42 2.59 19.71
C ARG A 737 -22.76 2.01 20.16
N SER A 738 -23.29 1.01 19.47
CA SER A 738 -24.39 0.21 20.01
C SER A 738 -23.98 -0.40 21.36
N GLY A 739 -24.91 -0.44 22.30
CA GLY A 739 -24.68 -0.91 23.65
C GLY A 739 -24.46 -2.42 23.73
N ASP A 740 -24.05 -2.86 24.92
CA ASP A 740 -23.71 -4.26 25.15
C ASP A 740 -24.93 -5.17 24.96
N GLY A 741 -24.76 -6.28 24.25
CA GLY A 741 -25.84 -7.22 23.92
C GLY A 741 -26.74 -6.78 22.75
N VAL A 742 -26.58 -5.57 22.22
CA VAL A 742 -27.47 -5.06 21.17
C VAL A 742 -27.03 -5.49 19.78
N ASP A 743 -28.01 -5.87 18.98
CA ASP A 743 -27.90 -6.12 17.54
C ASP A 743 -28.67 -5.03 16.77
N VAL A 744 -27.95 -4.13 16.10
CA VAL A 744 -28.57 -3.04 15.34
C VAL A 744 -29.39 -3.52 14.12
N ALA A 745 -29.15 -4.74 13.63
CA ALA A 745 -29.91 -5.33 12.52
C ALA A 745 -31.34 -5.69 12.92
N THR A 746 -31.56 -6.03 14.19
CA THR A 746 -32.90 -6.42 14.71
C THR A 746 -33.47 -5.46 15.75
N ALA A 747 -32.66 -4.56 16.33
CA ALA A 747 -33.09 -3.61 17.36
C ALA A 747 -34.29 -2.74 16.94
N THR A 748 -35.05 -2.30 17.93
CA THR A 748 -36.15 -1.33 17.82
C THR A 748 -35.82 -0.08 18.63
N SER A 749 -36.61 0.98 18.50
CA SER A 749 -36.46 2.19 19.33
C SER A 749 -36.56 1.92 20.83
N ALA A 750 -37.22 0.84 21.24
CA ALA A 750 -37.35 0.44 22.64
C ALA A 750 -36.16 -0.38 23.16
N THR A 751 -35.35 -0.97 22.28
CA THR A 751 -34.28 -1.91 22.65
C THR A 751 -32.88 -1.40 22.31
N ILE A 752 -32.77 -0.40 21.44
CA ILE A 752 -31.49 0.21 21.07
C ILE A 752 -31.03 1.15 22.20
N ASN A 753 -29.82 0.93 22.68
CA ASN A 753 -29.08 1.90 23.49
C ASN A 753 -27.74 2.18 22.83
N PHE A 754 -27.26 3.41 22.95
CA PHE A 754 -25.95 3.82 22.51
C PHE A 754 -25.07 4.08 23.74
N THR A 755 -23.79 3.75 23.64
CA THR A 755 -22.79 3.93 24.69
C THR A 755 -21.64 4.75 24.14
N ASP A 756 -21.18 5.74 24.91
CA ASP A 756 -20.02 6.54 24.55
C ASP A 756 -18.76 5.71 24.41
N VAL A 757 -17.97 6.03 23.40
CA VAL A 757 -16.60 5.56 23.27
C VAL A 757 -15.66 6.69 23.65
N THR A 758 -15.01 6.55 24.80
CA THR A 758 -14.12 7.59 25.34
C THR A 758 -12.90 7.81 24.44
N MET A 759 -12.67 9.07 24.07
CA MET A 759 -11.48 9.53 23.36
C MET A 759 -10.75 10.56 24.21
N ASN A 760 -9.60 10.20 24.78
CA ASN A 760 -8.82 11.14 25.58
C ASN A 760 -8.30 12.29 24.72
N GLU A 761 -8.29 13.50 25.28
CA GLU A 761 -7.93 14.72 24.58
C GLU A 761 -8.78 14.97 23.31
N SER A 762 -10.05 14.59 23.29
CA SER A 762 -10.93 14.91 22.15
C SER A 762 -11.09 16.42 21.95
N THR A 763 -11.24 16.86 20.71
CA THR A 763 -11.71 18.22 20.34
C THR A 763 -13.25 18.34 20.34
N GLY A 764 -13.96 17.31 20.83
CA GLY A 764 -15.42 17.20 20.84
C GLY A 764 -15.92 16.40 19.64
N SER A 765 -16.17 17.09 18.53
CA SER A 765 -16.91 16.53 17.38
C SER A 765 -16.13 15.46 16.61
N VAL A 766 -16.73 14.28 16.44
CA VAL A 766 -16.28 13.29 15.45
C VAL A 766 -16.99 13.58 14.15
N ILE A 767 -16.26 13.59 13.05
CA ILE A 767 -16.80 13.98 11.75
C ILE A 767 -16.77 12.85 10.72
N ARG A 768 -15.84 11.89 10.84
CA ARG A 768 -15.67 10.80 9.86
C ARG A 768 -15.09 9.53 10.46
N PHE A 769 -15.55 8.42 9.90
CA PHE A 769 -14.96 7.10 10.05
C PHE A 769 -14.27 6.65 8.76
N HIS A 770 -13.21 5.87 8.92
CA HIS A 770 -12.58 5.10 7.86
C HIS A 770 -12.16 3.74 8.41
N ALA A 771 -12.73 2.68 7.88
CA ALA A 771 -12.44 1.31 8.30
C ALA A 771 -11.50 0.63 7.30
N VAL A 772 -10.63 -0.21 7.85
CA VAL A 772 -9.71 -1.09 7.13
C VAL A 772 -10.06 -2.52 7.53
N THR A 773 -10.46 -3.33 6.55
CA THR A 773 -10.95 -4.69 6.75
C THR A 773 -10.24 -5.65 5.79
N ASP A 774 -10.29 -6.94 6.08
CA ASP A 774 -9.72 -7.98 5.21
C ASP A 774 -10.24 -7.87 3.76
N SER A 775 -11.54 -7.68 3.58
CA SER A 775 -12.20 -7.61 2.26
C SER A 775 -12.11 -6.24 1.59
N GLY A 776 -11.72 -5.20 2.31
CA GLY A 776 -11.77 -3.80 1.87
C GLY A 776 -13.17 -3.17 1.92
N LEU A 777 -14.20 -3.91 2.34
CA LEU A 777 -15.55 -3.39 2.56
C LEU A 777 -15.71 -2.92 4.00
N GLU A 778 -16.12 -1.67 4.22
CA GLU A 778 -16.31 -1.10 5.57
C GLU A 778 -17.37 -1.87 6.38
N THR A 779 -18.33 -2.51 5.70
CA THR A 779 -19.39 -3.33 6.32
C THR A 779 -18.88 -4.64 6.91
N ASP A 780 -17.67 -5.08 6.56
CA ASP A 780 -17.05 -6.32 7.04
C ASP A 780 -16.20 -6.16 8.30
N LEU A 781 -16.19 -4.96 8.90
CA LEU A 781 -15.39 -4.65 10.09
C LEU A 781 -15.68 -5.57 11.29
N TYR A 782 -16.87 -6.18 11.36
CA TYR A 782 -17.26 -7.19 12.34
C TYR A 782 -16.39 -8.46 12.32
N LYS A 783 -15.59 -8.68 11.26
CA LYS A 783 -14.63 -9.79 11.13
C LYS A 783 -13.26 -9.49 11.76
N GLY A 784 -13.09 -8.33 12.38
CA GLY A 784 -11.80 -7.86 12.85
C GLY A 784 -11.20 -6.84 11.88
N GLY A 785 -10.89 -5.63 12.36
CA GLY A 785 -10.29 -4.61 11.52
C GLY A 785 -9.92 -3.34 12.27
N ASP A 786 -9.22 -2.45 11.58
CA ASP A 786 -8.78 -1.16 12.12
C ASP A 786 -9.78 -0.07 11.75
N LEU A 787 -10.06 0.81 12.70
CA LEU A 787 -10.94 1.95 12.53
C LEU A 787 -10.17 3.24 12.83
N TYR A 788 -10.10 4.10 11.81
CA TYR A 788 -9.57 5.46 11.91
C TYR A 788 -10.72 6.43 12.13
N VAL A 789 -10.65 7.20 13.21
CA VAL A 789 -11.69 8.14 13.63
C VAL A 789 -11.16 9.56 13.54
N THR A 790 -11.77 10.39 12.69
CA THR A 790 -11.41 11.81 12.56
C THR A 790 -12.28 12.66 13.46
N ASN A 791 -11.63 13.26 14.45
CA ASN A 791 -12.20 14.23 15.38
C ASN A 791 -11.72 15.63 14.97
N ALA A 792 -12.62 16.60 14.77
CA ALA A 792 -12.22 17.88 14.20
C ALA A 792 -13.12 19.04 14.63
N SER A 793 -12.51 20.21 14.82
CA SER A 793 -13.18 21.45 15.22
C SER A 793 -12.79 22.60 14.31
N VAL A 794 -13.78 23.22 13.66
CA VAL A 794 -13.57 24.44 12.85
C VAL A 794 -13.20 25.65 13.73
N PRO A 795 -13.94 25.97 14.82
CA PRO A 795 -13.57 27.09 15.70
C PRO A 795 -12.19 26.89 16.36
N GLY A 796 -11.88 25.65 16.74
CA GLY A 796 -10.61 25.28 17.35
C GLY A 796 -9.45 25.12 16.36
N ARG A 797 -9.68 25.26 15.04
CA ARG A 797 -8.72 25.05 13.95
C ARG A 797 -7.81 23.84 14.20
N SER A 798 -8.42 22.71 14.55
CA SER A 798 -7.68 21.50 14.93
C SER A 798 -8.43 20.26 14.50
N SER A 799 -7.67 19.20 14.24
CA SER A 799 -8.23 17.87 14.09
C SER A 799 -7.27 16.82 14.61
N ARG A 800 -7.81 15.69 15.03
CA ARG A 800 -7.10 14.55 15.59
C ARG A 800 -7.60 13.28 14.91
N CYS A 801 -6.70 12.34 14.68
CA CYS A 801 -7.01 11.00 14.21
C CYS A 801 -6.75 10.01 15.35
N TYR A 802 -7.76 9.21 15.68
CA TYR A 802 -7.66 8.11 16.64
C TYR A 802 -7.73 6.77 15.90
N ARG A 803 -7.15 5.73 16.49
CA ARG A 803 -7.21 4.37 15.96
C ARG A 803 -7.83 3.42 16.97
N PHE A 804 -8.71 2.57 16.49
CA PHE A 804 -9.34 1.50 17.27
C PHE A 804 -9.22 0.19 16.51
N TYR A 805 -9.04 -0.90 17.24
CA TYR A 805 -9.27 -2.24 16.74
C TYR A 805 -10.71 -2.63 17.06
N VAL A 806 -11.47 -3.00 16.04
CA VAL A 806 -12.79 -3.61 16.21
C VAL A 806 -12.61 -5.12 16.23
N LYS A 807 -12.94 -5.75 17.36
CA LYS A 807 -12.82 -7.20 17.52
C LYS A 807 -13.92 -7.93 16.76
N ILE A 808 -13.67 -9.20 16.42
CA ILE A 808 -14.66 -10.10 15.83
C ILE A 808 -15.94 -10.11 16.68
N VAL A 809 -17.08 -9.84 16.05
CA VAL A 809 -18.41 -9.78 16.71
C VAL A 809 -19.20 -11.06 16.40
N SER A 810 -18.81 -12.20 16.99
CA SER A 810 -19.44 -13.50 16.69
C SER A 810 -20.81 -13.68 17.36
N SER A 811 -20.98 -13.22 18.60
CA SER A 811 -22.23 -13.41 19.37
C SER A 811 -22.94 -12.09 19.68
N ALA A 812 -22.28 -11.15 20.37
CA ALA A 812 -22.87 -9.86 20.76
C ALA A 812 -21.82 -8.74 20.86
N VAL A 813 -22.29 -7.49 20.71
CA VAL A 813 -21.49 -6.30 21.01
C VAL A 813 -21.20 -6.22 22.51
N SER A 814 -19.99 -5.80 22.88
CA SER A 814 -19.53 -5.67 24.28
C SER A 814 -18.69 -4.41 24.48
N SER A 815 -18.40 -4.09 25.74
CA SER A 815 -17.49 -3.01 26.14
C SER A 815 -16.09 -3.09 25.55
N THR A 816 -15.64 -4.25 25.07
CA THR A 816 -14.30 -4.41 24.45
C THR A 816 -14.35 -4.60 22.94
N THR A 817 -15.53 -4.55 22.33
CA THR A 817 -15.70 -4.71 20.87
C THR A 817 -14.96 -3.63 20.11
N VAL A 818 -14.98 -2.38 20.61
CA VAL A 818 -14.25 -1.24 20.03
C VAL A 818 -13.15 -0.87 21.02
N ALA A 819 -11.93 -1.34 20.79
CA ALA A 819 -10.81 -1.15 21.70
C ALA A 819 -9.81 -0.15 21.08
N PRO A 820 -9.39 0.92 21.79
CA PRO A 820 -8.40 1.82 21.26
C PRO A 820 -7.07 1.09 21.06
N ILE A 821 -6.40 1.36 19.94
CA ILE A 821 -5.01 0.96 19.78
C ILE A 821 -4.18 1.80 20.76
N LYS A 822 -3.21 1.16 21.42
CA LYS A 822 -2.34 1.79 22.42
C LYS A 822 -1.37 2.80 21.80
N ASP A 823 -1.89 3.93 21.35
CA ASP A 823 -1.11 5.09 20.90
C ASP A 823 -0.79 5.98 22.12
N TYR A 824 0.49 6.12 22.47
CA TYR A 824 0.94 6.87 23.64
C TYR A 824 1.87 8.02 23.28
N TYR A 825 1.75 9.12 24.04
CA TYR A 825 2.78 10.17 24.11
C TYR A 825 3.53 10.16 25.45
N VAL A 826 2.83 9.82 26.52
CA VAL A 826 3.32 9.77 27.90
C VAL A 826 2.70 8.58 28.61
N GLN A 827 3.38 8.04 29.60
CA GLN A 827 2.86 6.99 30.46
C GLN A 827 1.74 7.59 31.33
N ASN A 828 0.48 7.28 31.02
CA ASN A 828 -0.66 7.81 31.77
C ASN A 828 -1.68 6.72 32.07
N GLY A 829 -1.40 5.89 33.08
CA GLY A 829 -2.37 5.05 33.80
C GLY A 829 -3.55 4.51 32.97
N THR A 830 -3.26 3.73 31.92
CA THR A 830 -4.19 3.09 30.96
C THR A 830 -4.90 3.98 29.92
N LYS A 831 -4.62 5.28 29.85
CA LYS A 831 -5.22 6.19 28.88
C LYS A 831 -4.42 6.24 27.58
N THR A 832 -5.06 5.86 26.48
CA THR A 832 -4.53 6.01 25.11
C THR A 832 -4.83 7.41 24.57
N ASN A 833 -3.95 7.93 23.71
CA ASN A 833 -4.07 9.24 23.09
C ASN A 833 -4.55 9.12 21.64
N TYR A 834 -4.63 10.26 20.95
CA TYR A 834 -4.77 10.27 19.49
C TYR A 834 -3.49 9.74 18.82
N PHE A 835 -3.65 9.10 17.67
CA PHE A 835 -2.54 8.67 16.82
C PHE A 835 -1.81 9.88 16.21
N LEU A 836 -2.59 10.84 15.71
CA LEU A 836 -2.07 12.03 15.05
C LEU A 836 -2.91 13.26 15.38
N SER A 837 -2.26 14.41 15.55
CA SER A 837 -2.92 15.71 15.62
C SER A 837 -2.49 16.57 14.44
N PHE A 838 -3.48 17.10 13.74
CA PHE A 838 -3.33 18.13 12.73
C PHE A 838 -3.61 19.49 13.38
N LYS A 839 -2.72 20.46 13.16
CA LYS A 839 -2.86 21.83 13.68
C LYS A 839 -3.88 22.68 12.90
N ASP A 840 -4.81 22.02 12.22
CA ASP A 840 -5.79 22.64 11.36
C ASP A 840 -6.94 21.64 11.10
N TYR A 841 -8.07 22.15 10.62
CA TYR A 841 -9.24 21.33 10.32
C TYR A 841 -8.97 20.39 9.13
N ARG A 842 -9.41 19.13 9.24
CA ARG A 842 -9.40 18.14 8.15
C ARG A 842 -10.80 17.58 8.01
N ASN A 843 -11.21 17.34 6.77
CA ASN A 843 -12.51 16.76 6.45
C ASN A 843 -12.46 15.24 6.47
N PHE A 844 -11.41 14.67 5.88
CA PHE A 844 -11.22 13.23 5.71
C PHE A 844 -9.79 12.85 6.04
N VAL A 845 -9.64 11.65 6.57
CA VAL A 845 -8.37 10.93 6.75
C VAL A 845 -8.59 9.52 6.23
N VAL A 846 -7.75 9.08 5.29
CA VAL A 846 -7.73 7.72 4.75
C VAL A 846 -6.30 7.20 4.74
N THR A 847 -6.13 5.89 4.69
CA THR A 847 -4.80 5.26 4.65
C THR A 847 -4.78 4.03 3.76
N ASP A 848 -3.58 3.67 3.32
CA ASP A 848 -3.28 2.38 2.70
C ASP A 848 -2.23 1.57 3.50
N GLY A 849 -1.96 1.97 4.74
CA GLY A 849 -0.95 1.39 5.63
C GLY A 849 0.45 1.96 5.42
N GLY A 850 0.80 2.46 4.23
CA GLY A 850 2.08 3.13 3.98
C GLY A 850 2.00 4.64 4.16
N PHE A 851 0.90 5.21 3.68
CA PHE A 851 0.64 6.63 3.64
C PHE A 851 -0.70 6.96 4.29
N LEU A 852 -0.77 8.16 4.85
CA LEU A 852 -1.99 8.77 5.33
C LEU A 852 -2.34 9.94 4.42
N ILE A 853 -3.49 9.86 3.78
CA ILE A 853 -4.01 10.94 2.93
C ILE A 853 -5.08 11.67 3.72
N ASN A 854 -4.96 12.98 3.82
CA ASN A 854 -5.93 13.83 4.48
C ASN A 854 -6.33 14.99 3.58
N THR A 855 -7.57 15.45 3.72
CA THR A 855 -8.10 16.53 2.89
C THR A 855 -8.70 17.65 3.71
N ARG A 856 -8.72 18.85 3.13
CA ARG A 856 -9.39 20.03 3.68
C ARG A 856 -10.11 20.77 2.57
N SER A 857 -11.39 21.07 2.78
CA SER A 857 -12.16 21.97 1.91
C SER A 857 -11.63 23.40 1.98
N GLY A 858 -11.86 24.17 0.91
CA GLY A 858 -11.55 25.59 0.90
C GLY A 858 -12.54 26.35 1.80
N TYR A 859 -12.04 27.16 2.73
CA TYR A 859 -12.86 27.96 3.64
C TYR A 859 -12.13 29.24 4.08
N ASN A 860 -12.85 30.37 4.23
CA ASN A 860 -12.31 31.67 4.70
C ASN A 860 -10.94 32.07 4.10
N GLY A 861 -10.83 32.05 2.77
CA GLY A 861 -9.60 32.43 2.07
C GLY A 861 -8.47 31.38 2.10
N THR A 862 -8.67 30.23 2.74
CA THR A 862 -7.74 29.09 2.66
C THR A 862 -8.06 28.22 1.45
N ALA A 863 -7.04 27.80 0.71
CA ALA A 863 -7.18 26.90 -0.42
C ALA A 863 -7.54 25.48 0.04
N ALA A 864 -8.32 24.78 -0.78
CA ALA A 864 -8.54 23.36 -0.60
C ALA A 864 -7.25 22.59 -0.87
N VAL A 865 -6.98 21.56 -0.06
CA VAL A 865 -5.75 20.77 -0.15
C VAL A 865 -5.99 19.29 0.06
N VAL A 866 -5.16 18.49 -0.59
CA VAL A 866 -4.91 17.08 -0.26
C VAL A 866 -3.47 16.98 0.22
N SER A 867 -3.26 16.33 1.36
CA SER A 867 -1.93 16.08 1.88
C SER A 867 -1.67 14.58 2.00
N VAL A 868 -0.54 14.12 1.49
CA VAL A 868 -0.06 12.73 1.59
C VAL A 868 1.11 12.72 2.57
N LEU A 869 1.00 11.94 3.64
CA LEU A 869 1.97 11.87 4.74
C LEU A 869 2.51 10.44 4.87
N PRO A 870 3.84 10.22 4.85
CA PRO A 870 4.41 8.91 5.18
C PRO A 870 4.17 8.56 6.65
N LEU A 871 3.56 7.40 6.94
CA LEU A 871 3.22 7.01 8.31
C LEU A 871 4.44 6.82 9.21
N ILE A 872 5.54 6.27 8.68
CA ILE A 872 6.77 6.04 9.43
C ILE A 872 7.35 7.31 10.06
N LYS A 873 7.18 8.47 9.41
CA LYS A 873 7.64 9.78 9.92
C LYS A 873 6.74 10.36 11.00
N LEU A 874 5.55 9.80 11.19
CA LEU A 874 4.58 10.19 12.22
C LEU A 874 4.78 9.37 13.50
N SER A 875 5.27 8.13 13.39
CA SER A 875 5.71 7.35 14.54
C SER A 875 6.97 8.01 15.14
N ASN A 876 6.94 8.37 16.42
CA ASN A 876 8.09 8.75 17.24
C ASN A 876 8.67 10.19 17.20
N ARG A 877 7.98 11.19 16.65
CA ARG A 877 8.54 12.56 16.65
C ARG A 877 7.47 13.62 16.98
N ARG A 878 7.74 14.47 18.00
CA ARG A 878 6.98 15.67 18.44
C ARG A 878 6.88 16.77 17.36
N PHE A 879 6.81 16.40 16.09
CA PHE A 879 6.80 17.33 14.99
C PHE A 879 5.37 17.50 14.49
N SER A 880 5.00 18.76 14.34
CA SER A 880 3.83 19.19 13.57
C SER A 880 3.84 18.50 12.20
N ALA A 881 2.72 17.90 11.79
CA ALA A 881 2.50 17.27 10.47
C ALA A 881 2.70 18.21 9.25
N THR A 882 3.27 19.40 9.45
CA THR A 882 3.37 20.50 8.50
C THR A 882 4.65 20.49 7.65
N THR A 883 5.60 19.57 7.87
CA THR A 883 6.95 19.72 7.26
C THR A 883 7.37 18.60 6.29
N TYR A 884 6.67 17.47 6.20
CA TYR A 884 7.22 16.29 5.49
C TYR A 884 6.23 15.50 4.62
N GLY A 885 5.21 16.17 4.08
CA GLY A 885 4.23 15.58 3.18
C GLY A 885 4.15 16.27 1.82
N ILE A 886 3.62 15.57 0.82
CA ILE A 886 3.15 16.23 -0.40
C ILE A 886 1.86 16.95 -0.06
N THR A 887 1.78 18.23 -0.39
CA THR A 887 0.51 18.96 -0.38
C THR A 887 0.17 19.34 -1.82
N VAL A 888 -0.95 18.82 -2.29
CA VAL A 888 -1.54 19.16 -3.59
C VAL A 888 -2.62 20.21 -3.33
N THR A 889 -2.41 21.41 -3.86
CA THR A 889 -3.45 22.44 -3.87
C THR A 889 -4.46 22.05 -4.93
N MET A 890 -5.74 21.96 -4.55
CA MET A 890 -6.80 21.64 -5.50
C MET A 890 -7.02 22.81 -6.48
N PRO A 891 -7.42 22.55 -7.74
CA PRO A 891 -7.67 23.60 -8.71
C PRO A 891 -8.61 24.68 -8.19
N SER A 892 -8.20 25.96 -8.30
CA SER A 892 -9.05 27.09 -7.91
C SER A 892 -10.19 27.31 -8.93
N ASN A 893 -11.42 26.98 -8.58
CA ASN A 893 -12.60 27.54 -9.24
C ASN A 893 -12.91 28.93 -8.66
N SER A 894 -13.54 29.79 -9.48
CA SER A 894 -13.89 31.19 -9.15
C SER A 894 -14.96 31.33 -8.06
N PHE A 895 -15.43 30.23 -7.48
CA PHE A 895 -16.46 30.20 -6.45
C PHE A 895 -15.83 30.02 -5.06
N TYR A 896 -16.22 30.87 -4.10
CA TYR A 896 -15.85 30.70 -2.69
C TYR A 896 -16.40 29.36 -2.16
N GLY A 897 -15.58 28.61 -1.41
CA GLY A 897 -16.03 27.41 -0.67
C GLY A 897 -15.85 26.07 -1.41
N GLN A 898 -14.63 25.75 -1.82
CA GLN A 898 -14.34 24.51 -2.53
C GLN A 898 -14.61 23.26 -1.71
N HIS A 899 -15.36 22.33 -2.31
CA HIS A 899 -15.62 21.02 -1.74
C HIS A 899 -14.58 20.01 -2.26
N VAL A 900 -13.96 19.28 -1.32
CA VAL A 900 -13.11 18.12 -1.60
C VAL A 900 -13.76 16.92 -0.92
N TRP A 901 -14.09 15.90 -1.71
CA TRP A 901 -14.62 14.65 -1.20
C TRP A 901 -13.51 13.79 -0.60
N ARG A 902 -13.87 12.62 -0.08
CA ARG A 902 -12.91 11.61 0.36
C ARG A 902 -12.07 11.13 -0.82
N PRO A 903 -10.73 11.06 -0.72
CA PRO A 903 -9.92 10.34 -1.69
C PRO A 903 -10.36 8.88 -1.76
N VAL A 904 -10.55 8.36 -2.96
CA VAL A 904 -10.97 6.97 -3.20
C VAL A 904 -9.88 6.28 -4.00
N ARG A 905 -9.46 5.11 -3.54
CA ARG A 905 -8.59 4.23 -4.33
C ARG A 905 -9.49 3.37 -5.20
N SER A 906 -9.26 3.41 -6.51
CA SER A 906 -9.95 2.56 -7.48
C SER A 906 -9.65 1.09 -7.20
N SER A 907 -10.66 0.28 -6.89
CA SER A 907 -10.47 -1.17 -6.70
C SER A 907 -10.05 -1.87 -7.99
N ALA A 908 -10.35 -1.30 -9.15
CA ALA A 908 -9.99 -1.85 -10.45
C ALA A 908 -8.56 -1.51 -10.86
N SER A 909 -8.17 -0.24 -10.88
CA SER A 909 -6.86 0.20 -11.40
C SER A 909 -5.83 0.48 -10.30
N GLY A 910 -6.28 0.72 -9.06
CA GLY A 910 -5.45 1.16 -7.95
C GLY A 910 -5.14 2.66 -7.92
N ALA A 911 -5.62 3.44 -8.89
CA ALA A 911 -5.39 4.89 -8.94
C ALA A 911 -6.03 5.57 -7.73
N TRP A 912 -5.38 6.59 -7.17
CA TRP A 912 -6.08 7.51 -6.27
C TRP A 912 -6.89 8.50 -7.07
N ILE A 913 -8.15 8.67 -6.68
CA ILE A 913 -9.10 9.61 -7.26
C ILE A 913 -9.53 10.56 -6.15
N VAL A 914 -9.36 11.87 -6.38
CA VAL A 914 -9.83 12.92 -5.48
C VAL A 914 -10.95 13.68 -6.19
N PRO A 915 -12.21 13.44 -5.83
CA PRO A 915 -13.34 14.16 -6.40
C PRO A 915 -13.60 15.47 -5.65
N GLY A 916 -14.26 16.40 -6.32
CA GLY A 916 -14.72 17.63 -5.69
C GLY A 916 -15.50 18.54 -6.61
N SER A 917 -15.63 19.81 -6.20
CA SER A 917 -16.33 20.81 -7.02
C SER A 917 -15.60 21.17 -8.32
N PHE A 918 -14.38 20.66 -8.51
CA PHE A 918 -13.54 20.79 -9.72
C PHE A 918 -13.58 19.55 -10.63
N GLY A 919 -14.41 18.55 -10.34
CA GLY A 919 -14.43 17.27 -11.07
C GLY A 919 -13.63 16.22 -10.32
N ILE A 920 -12.58 15.69 -10.94
CA ILE A 920 -11.67 14.71 -10.32
C ILE A 920 -10.20 15.06 -10.58
N GLU A 921 -9.35 14.80 -9.59
CA GLU A 921 -7.89 14.81 -9.67
C GLU A 921 -7.36 13.40 -9.45
N LEU A 922 -6.29 13.00 -10.13
CA LEU A 922 -5.81 11.61 -10.15
C LEU A 922 -4.37 11.49 -9.63
N ASN A 923 -4.02 10.33 -9.10
CA ASN A 923 -2.63 9.86 -8.99
C ASN A 923 -2.53 8.51 -9.69
N GLU A 924 -1.84 8.49 -10.82
CA GLU A 924 -1.64 7.30 -11.67
C GLU A 924 -0.35 7.42 -12.50
#